data_AF-A0A1I3TZX3-F1
#
_entry.id   AF-A0A1I3TZX3-F1
#
_cell.length_a   1.000
_cell.length_b   1.000
_cell.length_c   1.000
_cell.angle_alpha   90.00
_cell.angle_beta   90.00
_cell.angle_gamma   90.00
#
_symmetry.space_group_name_H-M   'P 1'
#
loop_
_entity.id
_entity.type
_entity.pdbx_description
1 polymer ?
#
loop_
_entity_poly.entity_id
_entity_poly.type
_entity_poly.pdbx_seq_one_letter_code
_entity_poly.pdbx_strand_id
1 'polypeptide(L)'
;MKNQYTAAALAIFLGIFGIHKFYLNRPIQGVIYLLLFWTFIPALVGFFEGIVYAVMSEKGFNSRYNKRLTVPPQQNQIIIEKASKRESNISNIIFQPTPQPSIKVNNIPAWNIRYVYSYNDLKSASNEALMFYKKFKEDFLKEKYISLGENHLSYAFVLLYDLEIEFLNNKDYRRLANLYDNLGLNYPKVRSYANKILKKHRGGIKEVEPDIHVSEKEKLALDFSSYSIDVVKEPVFYSQERNVYDEDYWKVGSRRQKKFQLKDEQVEILNQLGYYGNNVFNTNEFIQRELYHLYSNSILKLSETYLSQGISLEDRVNEYFYLIIKQQFGYRKGSGNYNYALEQNTSEFYNRLFRITENRLRELYQNKRKLNVDDFYVNNKTKELYDTLKEDFINAVDYQMEYCKYPDSDTEVELNRMNTTRWKSNFDQINKNFKNTSEYKTSIDTLAELNKENPSVENIFYEAVKYVAKRDKVLALEYYLKYIEADLKSTTFNDKAMNKSTLKILFQNQEQLDRFNEIVSTYLNNKDITQALTELPSIYELKRKKIQLDLSQIEDVKVQLNNTVELLNEYLEEEEESIEELDTSVLEKLSAKPKGVSLYKDILGLTEIESNILIKISQYNFEISREEVEEYLSNQGLFVDSFISNLNEKIFDLLDDNLIEDDEDNLTIYEPYYKTILK
;
A
#
# COMPACT_ATOMS: atom_id res chain seq x y z
N MET A 1 -33.74 -2.30 -30.46
CA MET A 1 -32.53 -2.43 -29.59
C MET A 1 -31.45 -1.54 -30.18
N LYS A 2 -30.57 -0.97 -29.35
CA LYS A 2 -29.45 -0.15 -29.83
C LYS A 2 -28.35 -1.07 -30.35
N ASN A 3 -27.73 -0.69 -31.46
CA ASN A 3 -26.66 -1.44 -32.09
C ASN A 3 -25.30 -0.99 -31.53
N GLN A 4 -24.46 -1.96 -31.17
CA GLN A 4 -23.14 -1.70 -30.57
C GLN A 4 -22.18 -1.00 -31.52
N TYR A 5 -22.17 -1.37 -32.80
CA TYR A 5 -21.27 -0.81 -33.80
C TYR A 5 -21.70 0.61 -34.18
N THR A 6 -23.00 0.89 -34.18
CA THR A 6 -23.51 2.25 -34.32
C THR A 6 -23.10 3.12 -33.14
N ALA A 7 -23.18 2.61 -31.90
CA ALA A 7 -22.70 3.34 -30.72
C ALA A 7 -21.18 3.58 -30.76
N ALA A 8 -20.40 2.61 -31.24
CA ALA A 8 -18.95 2.74 -31.41
C ALA A 8 -18.59 3.79 -32.47
N ALA A 9 -19.21 3.74 -33.66
CA ALA A 9 -18.98 4.72 -34.72
C ALA A 9 -19.36 6.14 -34.29
N LEU A 10 -20.50 6.30 -33.60
CA LEU A 10 -20.90 7.60 -33.05
C LEU A 10 -19.91 8.10 -31.98
N ALA A 11 -19.30 7.22 -31.19
CA ALA A 11 -18.34 7.61 -30.16
C ALA A 11 -16.97 8.00 -30.77
N ILE A 12 -16.52 7.31 -31.82
CA ILE A 12 -15.24 7.61 -32.50
C ILE A 12 -15.33 8.91 -33.32
N PHE A 13 -16.37 9.06 -34.16
CA PHE A 13 -16.45 10.19 -35.09
C PHE A 13 -17.20 11.40 -34.55
N LEU A 14 -18.10 11.19 -33.58
CA LEU A 14 -18.96 12.24 -33.01
C LEU A 14 -18.88 12.30 -31.48
N GLY A 15 -17.81 11.73 -30.91
CA GLY A 15 -17.55 11.69 -29.47
C GLY A 15 -17.38 13.07 -28.85
N ILE A 16 -16.81 14.03 -29.58
CA ILE A 16 -16.61 15.42 -29.10
C ILE A 16 -17.93 16.10 -28.68
N PHE A 17 -19.05 15.73 -29.32
CA PHE A 17 -20.38 16.24 -29.02
C PHE A 17 -21.20 15.30 -28.12
N GLY A 18 -20.65 14.15 -27.72
CA GLY A 18 -21.33 13.16 -26.87
C GLY A 18 -22.56 12.50 -27.51
N ILE A 19 -22.66 12.47 -28.85
CA ILE A 19 -23.84 11.98 -29.58
C ILE A 19 -24.11 10.50 -29.26
N HIS A 20 -23.07 9.69 -29.05
CA HIS A 20 -23.21 8.29 -28.64
C HIS A 20 -23.86 8.14 -27.25
N LYS A 21 -23.69 9.09 -26.33
CA LYS A 21 -24.34 9.06 -25.00
C LYS A 21 -25.86 9.25 -25.12
N PHE A 22 -26.29 10.16 -26.00
CA PHE A 22 -27.70 10.33 -26.33
C PHE A 22 -28.26 9.08 -27.01
N TYR A 23 -27.53 8.53 -27.98
CA TYR A 23 -27.87 7.25 -28.61
C TYR A 23 -28.03 6.13 -27.58
N LEU A 24 -27.26 6.13 -26.48
CA LEU A 24 -27.34 5.16 -25.37
C LEU A 24 -28.35 5.51 -24.26
N ASN A 25 -29.23 6.52 -24.43
CA ASN A 25 -30.22 6.98 -23.43
C ASN A 25 -29.55 7.45 -22.12
N ARG A 26 -28.41 8.11 -22.23
CA ARG A 26 -27.69 8.74 -21.10
C ARG A 26 -27.62 10.25 -21.31
N PRO A 27 -28.75 10.98 -21.23
CA PRO A 27 -28.81 12.38 -21.60
C PRO A 27 -27.94 13.28 -20.73
N ILE A 28 -27.82 13.02 -19.42
CA ILE A 28 -26.97 13.79 -18.51
C ILE A 28 -25.49 13.71 -18.95
N GLN A 29 -25.01 12.51 -19.32
CA GLN A 29 -23.64 12.34 -19.80
C GLN A 29 -23.43 13.04 -21.15
N GLY A 30 -24.43 13.03 -22.03
CA GLY A 30 -24.39 13.77 -23.29
C GLY A 30 -24.32 15.28 -23.10
N VAL A 31 -25.06 15.84 -22.13
CA VAL A 31 -25.03 17.28 -21.81
C VAL A 31 -23.66 17.69 -21.26
N ILE A 32 -23.04 16.87 -20.40
CA ILE A 32 -21.67 17.14 -19.91
C ILE A 32 -20.68 17.21 -21.08
N TYR A 33 -20.78 16.29 -22.04
CA TYR A 33 -19.94 16.29 -23.23
C TYR A 33 -20.17 17.54 -24.09
N LEU A 34 -21.42 17.99 -24.25
CA LEU A 34 -21.76 19.23 -24.96
C LEU A 34 -21.30 20.51 -24.25
N LEU A 35 -21.13 20.51 -22.92
CA LEU A 35 -20.60 21.67 -22.19
C LEU A 35 -19.07 21.74 -22.23
N LEU A 36 -18.42 20.59 -22.42
CA LEU A 36 -16.96 20.45 -22.43
C LEU A 36 -16.37 20.25 -23.84
N PHE A 37 -17.16 20.34 -24.91
CA PHE A 37 -16.68 20.04 -26.26
C PHE A 37 -15.49 20.92 -26.69
N TRP A 38 -15.40 22.15 -26.19
CA TRP A 38 -14.33 23.11 -26.47
C TRP A 38 -13.00 22.78 -25.79
N THR A 39 -12.98 21.85 -24.82
CA THR A 39 -11.74 21.43 -24.16
C THR A 39 -11.04 20.27 -24.88
N PHE A 40 -11.63 19.74 -25.95
CA PHE A 40 -11.20 18.51 -26.66
C PHE A 40 -11.13 17.22 -25.80
N ILE A 41 -11.28 17.31 -24.47
CA ILE A 41 -11.34 16.16 -23.55
C ILE A 41 -12.47 15.18 -23.95
N PRO A 42 -13.70 15.61 -24.29
CA PRO A 42 -14.74 14.69 -24.74
C PRO A 42 -14.40 13.92 -26.02
N ALA A 43 -13.54 14.46 -26.88
CA ALA A 43 -13.09 13.77 -28.10
C ALA A 43 -12.20 12.56 -27.76
N LEU A 44 -11.22 12.76 -26.87
CA LEU A 44 -10.34 11.68 -26.37
C LEU A 44 -11.15 10.62 -25.62
N VAL A 45 -12.01 11.03 -24.68
CA VAL A 45 -12.83 10.08 -23.91
C VAL A 45 -13.82 9.34 -24.83
N GLY A 46 -14.43 10.03 -25.79
CA GLY A 46 -15.32 9.43 -26.80
C GLY A 46 -14.61 8.38 -27.67
N PHE A 47 -13.37 8.64 -28.08
CA PHE A 47 -12.55 7.70 -28.84
C PHE A 47 -12.31 6.39 -28.08
N PHE A 48 -11.85 6.46 -26.83
CA PHE A 48 -11.65 5.28 -25.99
C PHE A 48 -12.95 4.52 -25.71
N GLU A 49 -14.05 5.23 -25.44
CA GLU A 49 -15.35 4.60 -25.30
C GLU A 49 -15.82 3.90 -26.57
N GLY A 50 -15.52 4.48 -27.74
CA GLY A 50 -15.81 3.88 -29.04
C GLY A 50 -15.08 2.56 -29.26
N ILE A 51 -13.79 2.50 -28.92
CA ILE A 51 -13.01 1.25 -28.93
C ILE A 51 -13.64 0.23 -27.99
N VAL A 52 -13.98 0.64 -26.76
CA VAL A 52 -14.61 -0.23 -25.76
C VAL A 52 -15.95 -0.79 -26.26
N TYR A 53 -16.79 0.01 -26.93
CA TYR A 53 -18.04 -0.48 -27.51
C TYR A 53 -17.80 -1.44 -28.68
N ALA A 54 -16.76 -1.22 -29.49
CA ALA A 54 -16.42 -2.08 -30.63
C ALA A 54 -15.89 -3.45 -30.19
N VAL A 55 -15.12 -3.54 -29.10
CA VAL A 55 -14.58 -4.80 -28.56
C VAL A 55 -15.49 -5.48 -27.54
N MET A 56 -16.61 -4.85 -27.16
CA MET A 56 -17.57 -5.44 -26.22
C MET A 56 -18.37 -6.55 -26.89
N SER A 57 -18.57 -7.68 -26.19
CA SER A 57 -19.45 -8.74 -26.68
C SER A 57 -20.91 -8.26 -26.76
N GLU A 58 -21.64 -8.73 -27.78
CA GLU A 58 -23.04 -8.33 -28.03
C GLU A 58 -23.95 -8.61 -26.81
N LYS A 59 -23.72 -9.72 -26.11
CA LYS A 59 -24.41 -10.05 -24.85
C LYS A 59 -24.10 -9.04 -23.75
N GLY A 60 -22.84 -8.63 -23.63
CA GLY A 60 -22.39 -7.61 -22.68
C GLY A 60 -22.99 -6.24 -22.97
N PHE A 61 -23.01 -5.84 -24.24
CA PHE A 61 -23.62 -4.58 -24.69
C PHE A 61 -25.13 -4.56 -24.43
N ASN A 62 -25.83 -5.64 -24.79
CA ASN A 62 -27.28 -5.76 -24.59
C ASN A 62 -27.66 -5.74 -23.11
N SER A 63 -26.89 -6.41 -22.25
CA SER A 63 -27.10 -6.37 -20.79
C SER A 63 -26.82 -4.99 -20.19
N ARG A 64 -25.91 -4.18 -20.74
CA ARG A 64 -25.61 -2.85 -20.20
C ARG A 64 -26.53 -1.76 -20.73
N TYR A 65 -26.92 -1.83 -22.00
CA TYR A 65 -27.56 -0.70 -22.70
C TYR A 65 -28.98 -0.99 -23.22
N ASN A 66 -29.40 -2.26 -23.32
CA ASN A 66 -30.71 -2.67 -23.87
C ASN A 66 -31.63 -3.37 -22.84
N LYS A 67 -31.33 -3.28 -21.53
CA LYS A 67 -31.95 -4.00 -20.41
C LYS A 67 -33.48 -3.88 -20.21
N ARG A 68 -34.20 -3.11 -21.03
CA ARG A 68 -35.65 -2.84 -20.86
C ARG A 68 -36.56 -3.40 -21.98
N LEU A 69 -36.10 -4.35 -22.81
CA LEU A 69 -36.91 -4.85 -23.93
C LEU A 69 -37.07 -6.37 -24.04
N THR A 70 -36.90 -7.15 -22.96
CA THR A 70 -37.22 -8.59 -22.97
C THR A 70 -38.05 -9.00 -21.75
N VAL A 71 -39.37 -8.94 -21.89
CA VAL A 71 -40.30 -9.77 -21.12
C VAL A 71 -41.22 -10.46 -22.13
N PRO A 72 -41.11 -11.78 -22.36
CA PRO A 72 -42.20 -12.57 -22.89
C PRO A 72 -43.08 -13.07 -21.72
N PRO A 73 -44.42 -12.99 -21.81
CA PRO A 73 -45.31 -13.51 -20.80
C PRO A 73 -45.57 -15.02 -21.02
N GLN A 74 -46.00 -15.68 -19.93
CA GLN A 74 -46.82 -16.91 -19.84
C GLN A 74 -46.17 -18.15 -19.20
N GLN A 75 -46.84 -18.58 -18.12
CA GLN A 75 -47.08 -19.95 -17.62
C GLN A 75 -46.62 -20.21 -16.17
N ASN A 76 -47.28 -19.52 -15.23
CA ASN A 76 -47.62 -20.09 -13.92
C ASN A 76 -49.06 -20.58 -13.99
N GLN A 77 -49.29 -21.88 -14.12
CA GLN A 77 -50.47 -22.60 -13.67
C GLN A 77 -50.20 -24.11 -13.88
N ILE A 78 -50.70 -24.94 -12.97
CA ILE A 78 -50.40 -26.38 -12.78
C ILE A 78 -49.15 -26.60 -11.92
N ILE A 79 -49.32 -26.77 -10.61
CA ILE A 79 -48.49 -27.60 -9.68
C ILE A 79 -48.98 -27.48 -8.21
N ILE A 80 -49.87 -26.54 -7.87
CA ILE A 80 -50.25 -26.29 -6.45
C ILE A 80 -51.14 -27.39 -5.81
N GLU A 81 -51.63 -28.40 -6.51
CA GLU A 81 -52.69 -29.25 -5.93
C GLU A 81 -52.25 -30.54 -5.19
N LYS A 82 -50.96 -30.84 -5.01
CA LYS A 82 -50.54 -32.16 -4.47
C LYS A 82 -49.65 -32.19 -3.22
N ALA A 83 -49.38 -31.06 -2.58
CA ALA A 83 -48.50 -31.04 -1.40
C ALA A 83 -49.21 -30.86 -0.04
N SER A 84 -50.54 -30.99 0.04
CA SER A 84 -51.29 -30.76 1.29
C SER A 84 -51.46 -31.98 2.22
N LYS A 85 -50.63 -33.02 2.12
CA LYS A 85 -50.73 -34.19 3.02
C LYS A 85 -49.35 -34.74 3.39
N ARG A 86 -48.78 -34.20 4.47
CA ARG A 86 -48.14 -34.94 5.59
C ARG A 86 -47.25 -33.99 6.39
N GLU A 87 -47.84 -33.36 7.39
CA GLU A 87 -47.11 -32.94 8.59
C GLU A 87 -47.87 -33.47 9.80
N SER A 88 -47.20 -34.31 10.60
CA SER A 88 -47.54 -34.51 12.00
C SER A 88 -46.37 -35.21 12.70
N ASN A 89 -45.91 -34.59 13.79
CA ASN A 89 -44.93 -35.02 14.79
C ASN A 89 -43.47 -34.89 14.32
N ILE A 90 -42.55 -34.19 14.99
CA ILE A 90 -42.22 -34.23 16.43
C ILE A 90 -41.68 -32.86 16.89
N SER A 91 -42.08 -32.43 18.09
CA SER A 91 -41.47 -31.34 18.86
C SER A 91 -40.34 -31.85 19.77
N ASN A 92 -39.35 -30.97 19.96
CA ASN A 92 -38.37 -30.88 21.05
C ASN A 92 -37.23 -31.91 21.14
N ILE A 93 -36.02 -31.47 20.73
CA ILE A 93 -34.76 -31.78 21.43
C ILE A 93 -33.87 -30.53 21.41
N ILE A 94 -33.48 -30.05 22.59
CA ILE A 94 -32.31 -29.19 22.79
C ILE A 94 -31.11 -30.12 22.96
N PHE A 95 -30.06 -30.03 22.14
CA PHE A 95 -28.67 -30.25 22.57
C PHE A 95 -27.65 -29.67 21.56
N GLN A 96 -26.48 -29.35 22.11
CA GLN A 96 -25.36 -28.53 21.63
C GLN A 96 -24.73 -28.92 20.26
N PRO A 97 -23.99 -27.99 19.60
CA PRO A 97 -23.27 -28.30 18.37
C PRO A 97 -22.03 -29.13 18.68
N THR A 98 -22.06 -30.42 18.32
CA THR A 98 -20.85 -31.20 18.09
C THR A 98 -20.65 -31.36 16.58
N PRO A 99 -19.44 -31.19 16.04
CA PRO A 99 -19.19 -31.38 14.63
C PRO A 99 -19.24 -32.88 14.30
N GLN A 100 -20.27 -33.30 13.56
CA GLN A 100 -20.35 -34.64 12.98
C GLN A 100 -19.47 -34.72 11.72
N PRO A 101 -18.82 -35.87 11.46
CA PRO A 101 -17.87 -36.03 10.38
C PRO A 101 -18.59 -36.02 9.03
N SER A 102 -18.14 -35.15 8.13
CA SER A 102 -18.60 -35.13 6.75
C SER A 102 -18.30 -36.47 6.06
N ILE A 103 -19.30 -37.05 5.39
CA ILE A 103 -19.11 -38.30 4.65
C ILE A 103 -18.27 -37.95 3.42
N LYS A 104 -17.01 -38.41 3.40
CA LYS A 104 -16.16 -38.35 2.20
C LYS A 104 -16.61 -39.44 1.23
N VAL A 105 -17.34 -39.03 0.19
CA VAL A 105 -17.63 -39.92 -0.94
C VAL A 105 -16.45 -39.83 -1.92
N ASN A 106 -15.65 -40.90 -1.99
CA ASN A 106 -14.64 -41.04 -3.02
C ASN A 106 -15.39 -41.24 -4.35
N ASN A 107 -15.34 -40.23 -5.23
CA ASN A 107 -15.98 -40.11 -6.56
C ASN A 107 -17.25 -39.22 -6.59
N ILE A 108 -17.05 -37.90 -6.48
CA ILE A 108 -18.06 -36.90 -6.85
C ILE A 108 -17.94 -36.62 -8.35
N PRO A 109 -18.99 -36.79 -9.17
CA PRO A 109 -18.91 -36.50 -10.59
C PRO A 109 -18.52 -35.04 -10.86
N ALA A 110 -17.58 -34.82 -11.78
CA ALA A 110 -17.15 -33.49 -12.16
C ALA A 110 -18.30 -32.74 -12.84
N TRP A 111 -18.57 -31.53 -12.37
CA TRP A 111 -19.56 -30.64 -12.96
C TRP A 111 -18.97 -29.24 -13.12
N ASN A 112 -18.12 -29.12 -14.15
CA ASN A 112 -17.27 -27.97 -14.43
C ASN A 112 -18.07 -26.81 -15.05
N ILE A 113 -18.93 -26.19 -14.25
CA ILE A 113 -19.58 -24.92 -14.60
C ILE A 113 -18.95 -23.83 -13.74
N ARG A 114 -18.42 -22.79 -14.39
CA ARG A 114 -17.72 -21.69 -13.72
C ARG A 114 -18.66 -20.83 -12.86
N TYR A 115 -19.94 -20.75 -13.24
CA TYR A 115 -20.97 -20.00 -12.51
C TYR A 115 -22.34 -20.68 -12.61
N VAL A 116 -22.96 -20.93 -11.46
CA VAL A 116 -24.36 -21.35 -11.36
C VAL A 116 -25.20 -20.13 -11.00
N TYR A 117 -26.20 -19.82 -11.82
CA TYR A 117 -27.10 -18.68 -11.67
C TYR A 117 -28.54 -19.10 -11.38
N SER A 118 -28.91 -20.36 -11.64
CA SER A 118 -30.25 -20.89 -11.38
C SER A 118 -30.31 -22.41 -11.34
N TYR A 119 -31.42 -22.96 -10.84
CA TYR A 119 -31.72 -24.39 -10.94
C TYR A 119 -31.69 -24.92 -12.39
N ASN A 120 -32.02 -24.09 -13.38
CA ASN A 120 -32.00 -24.49 -14.79
C ASN A 120 -30.62 -24.89 -15.30
N ASP A 121 -29.54 -24.46 -14.63
CA ASP A 121 -28.19 -24.84 -15.00
C ASP A 121 -27.95 -26.35 -14.83
N LEU A 122 -28.77 -27.04 -14.00
CA LEU A 122 -28.81 -28.51 -13.88
C LEU A 122 -29.09 -29.22 -15.21
N LYS A 123 -29.73 -28.56 -16.19
CA LYS A 123 -29.96 -29.13 -17.54
C LYS A 123 -28.68 -29.37 -18.33
N SER A 124 -27.60 -28.68 -17.97
CA SER A 124 -26.28 -28.85 -18.58
C SER A 124 -25.42 -29.89 -17.86
N ALA A 125 -25.94 -30.53 -16.82
CA ALA A 125 -25.26 -31.61 -16.11
C ALA A 125 -25.26 -32.92 -16.91
N SER A 126 -24.20 -33.72 -16.77
CA SER A 126 -24.20 -35.10 -17.26
C SER A 126 -25.22 -35.94 -16.49
N ASN A 127 -25.62 -37.09 -17.04
CA ASN A 127 -26.52 -38.03 -16.35
C ASN A 127 -25.97 -38.46 -14.98
N GLU A 128 -24.66 -38.63 -14.87
CA GLU A 128 -23.95 -38.97 -13.63
C GLU A 128 -24.02 -37.83 -12.61
N ALA A 129 -23.76 -36.59 -13.03
CA ALA A 129 -23.87 -35.40 -12.18
C ALA A 129 -25.31 -35.16 -11.70
N LEU A 130 -26.30 -35.41 -12.56
CA LEU A 130 -27.71 -35.30 -12.22
C LEU A 130 -28.16 -36.37 -11.22
N MET A 131 -27.67 -37.62 -11.37
CA MET A 131 -27.92 -38.70 -10.40
C MET A 131 -27.25 -38.40 -9.06
N PHE A 132 -26.01 -37.89 -9.07
CA PHE A 132 -25.34 -37.45 -7.85
C PHE A 132 -26.08 -36.31 -7.17
N TYR A 133 -26.51 -35.29 -7.92
CA TYR A 133 -27.26 -34.15 -7.37
C TYR A 133 -28.54 -34.59 -6.65
N LYS A 134 -29.30 -35.52 -7.24
CA LYS A 134 -30.52 -36.06 -6.61
C LYS A 134 -30.21 -36.71 -5.26
N LYS A 135 -29.15 -37.53 -5.21
CA LYS A 135 -28.69 -38.15 -3.96
C LYS A 135 -28.19 -37.12 -2.96
N PHE A 136 -27.39 -36.15 -3.41
CA PHE A 136 -26.86 -35.05 -2.60
C PHE A 136 -27.98 -34.24 -1.93
N LYS A 137 -29.03 -33.89 -2.67
CA LYS A 137 -30.22 -33.21 -2.14
C LYS A 137 -30.96 -34.08 -1.12
N GLU A 138 -31.17 -35.36 -1.43
CA GLU A 138 -31.87 -36.29 -0.53
C GLU A 138 -31.10 -36.48 0.79
N ASP A 139 -29.78 -36.63 0.72
CA ASP A 139 -28.91 -36.75 1.89
C ASP A 139 -28.92 -35.44 2.70
N PHE A 140 -28.82 -34.27 2.04
CA PHE A 140 -28.92 -32.96 2.70
C PHE A 140 -30.23 -32.77 3.48
N LEU A 141 -31.38 -33.12 2.88
CA LEU A 141 -32.69 -33.02 3.52
C LEU A 141 -32.87 -34.02 4.69
N LYS A 142 -32.07 -35.08 4.73
CA LYS A 142 -31.97 -36.04 5.85
C LYS A 142 -30.87 -35.67 6.85
N GLU A 143 -30.34 -34.45 6.76
CA GLU A 143 -29.23 -33.93 7.58
C GLU A 143 -27.94 -34.77 7.48
N LYS A 144 -27.75 -35.46 6.34
CA LYS A 144 -26.53 -36.18 5.98
C LYS A 144 -25.71 -35.33 5.01
N TYR A 145 -24.66 -34.71 5.51
CA TYR A 145 -23.87 -33.75 4.73
C TYR A 145 -22.68 -34.42 4.02
N ILE A 146 -22.64 -34.29 2.69
CA ILE A 146 -21.55 -34.79 1.85
C ILE A 146 -20.50 -33.68 1.70
N SER A 147 -19.23 -33.98 1.99
CA SER A 147 -18.15 -33.01 1.77
C SER A 147 -17.97 -32.72 0.28
N LEU A 148 -18.26 -31.49 -0.16
CA LEU A 148 -17.97 -31.04 -1.51
C LEU A 148 -16.58 -30.38 -1.52
N GLY A 149 -15.63 -30.94 -2.26
CA GLY A 149 -14.36 -30.26 -2.53
C GLY A 149 -14.58 -28.94 -3.29
N GLU A 150 -13.58 -28.05 -3.29
CA GLU A 150 -13.72 -26.70 -3.86
C GLU A 150 -14.18 -26.69 -5.33
N ASN A 151 -13.85 -27.74 -6.09
CA ASN A 151 -14.19 -27.89 -7.50
C ASN A 151 -15.63 -28.42 -7.76
N HIS A 152 -16.39 -28.72 -6.70
CA HIS A 152 -17.74 -29.31 -6.80
C HIS A 152 -18.82 -28.46 -6.12
N LEU A 153 -18.52 -27.21 -5.78
CA LEU A 153 -19.46 -26.26 -5.16
C LEU A 153 -20.69 -25.96 -6.03
N SER A 154 -20.62 -26.24 -7.34
CA SER A 154 -21.74 -26.15 -8.28
C SER A 154 -23.00 -26.86 -7.73
N TYR A 155 -22.85 -28.01 -7.08
CA TYR A 155 -23.97 -28.76 -6.50
C TYR A 155 -24.65 -28.00 -5.34
N ALA A 156 -23.88 -27.32 -4.49
CA ALA A 156 -24.44 -26.52 -3.39
C ALA A 156 -25.16 -25.25 -3.90
N PHE A 157 -24.62 -24.59 -4.92
CA PHE A 157 -25.29 -23.44 -5.55
C PHE A 157 -26.59 -23.85 -6.26
N VAL A 158 -26.64 -25.03 -6.87
CA VAL A 158 -27.88 -25.52 -7.49
C VAL A 158 -28.89 -25.91 -6.43
N LEU A 159 -28.46 -26.54 -5.33
CA LEU A 159 -29.33 -26.83 -4.18
C LEU A 159 -29.91 -25.56 -3.56
N LEU A 160 -29.13 -24.49 -3.47
CA LEU A 160 -29.62 -23.18 -3.04
C LEU A 160 -30.83 -22.72 -3.87
N TYR A 161 -30.72 -22.71 -5.20
CA TYR A 161 -31.80 -22.26 -6.08
C TYR A 161 -32.97 -23.24 -6.15
N ASP A 162 -32.71 -24.55 -6.01
CA ASP A 162 -33.77 -25.57 -5.94
C ASP A 162 -34.65 -25.36 -4.69
N LEU A 163 -34.03 -25.12 -3.54
CA LEU A 163 -34.73 -24.79 -2.30
C LEU A 163 -35.52 -23.46 -2.39
N GLU A 164 -35.01 -22.44 -3.09
CA GLU A 164 -35.79 -21.21 -3.38
C GLU A 164 -37.05 -21.53 -4.19
N ILE A 165 -36.95 -22.41 -5.19
CA ILE A 165 -38.10 -22.83 -6.01
C ILE A 165 -39.10 -23.61 -5.17
N GLU A 166 -38.65 -24.51 -4.29
CA GLU A 166 -39.52 -25.21 -3.35
C GLU A 166 -40.25 -24.23 -2.42
N PHE A 167 -39.55 -23.21 -1.92
CA PHE A 167 -40.16 -22.13 -1.14
C PHE A 167 -41.21 -21.35 -1.93
N LEU A 168 -40.93 -20.99 -3.19
CA LEU A 168 -41.90 -20.28 -4.02
C LEU A 168 -43.20 -21.08 -4.22
N ASN A 169 -43.13 -22.41 -4.10
CA ASN A 169 -44.27 -23.30 -4.17
C ASN A 169 -45.00 -23.50 -2.83
N ASN A 170 -44.29 -23.67 -1.71
CA ASN A 170 -44.88 -23.99 -0.40
C ASN A 170 -45.11 -22.76 0.51
N LYS A 171 -44.47 -21.63 0.21
CA LYS A 171 -44.44 -20.37 0.97
C LYS A 171 -44.02 -20.51 2.45
N ASP A 172 -43.32 -21.58 2.81
CA ASP A 172 -42.83 -21.80 4.17
C ASP A 172 -41.47 -21.14 4.37
N TYR A 173 -41.51 -19.88 4.79
CA TYR A 173 -40.31 -19.08 5.03
C TYR A 173 -39.44 -19.64 6.16
N ARG A 174 -40.05 -20.19 7.23
CA ARG A 174 -39.31 -20.72 8.38
C ARG A 174 -38.52 -21.95 7.97
N ARG A 175 -39.13 -22.85 7.20
CA ARG A 175 -38.43 -24.01 6.63
C ARG A 175 -37.32 -23.60 5.67
N LEU A 176 -37.56 -22.63 4.79
CA LEU A 176 -36.51 -22.14 3.88
C LEU A 176 -35.32 -21.56 4.66
N ALA A 177 -35.59 -20.72 5.66
CA ALA A 177 -34.57 -20.13 6.52
C ALA A 177 -33.72 -21.21 7.20
N ASN A 178 -34.36 -22.21 7.83
CA ASN A 178 -33.65 -23.31 8.48
C ASN A 178 -32.80 -24.13 7.50
N LEU A 179 -33.33 -24.44 6.31
CA LEU A 179 -32.59 -25.17 5.29
C LEU A 179 -31.41 -24.35 4.75
N TYR A 180 -31.55 -23.04 4.63
CA TYR A 180 -30.48 -22.13 4.21
C TYR A 180 -29.39 -21.94 5.26
N ASP A 181 -29.77 -21.92 6.54
CA ASP A 181 -28.82 -21.93 7.64
C ASP A 181 -28.00 -23.22 7.61
N ASN A 182 -28.64 -24.39 7.50
CA ASN A 182 -27.96 -25.67 7.38
C ASN A 182 -27.08 -25.76 6.12
N LEU A 183 -27.52 -25.18 5.00
CA LEU A 183 -26.76 -25.14 3.76
C LEU A 183 -25.52 -24.25 3.89
N GLY A 184 -25.66 -23.07 4.50
CA GLY A 184 -24.57 -22.11 4.72
C GLY A 184 -23.57 -22.57 5.78
N LEU A 185 -23.99 -23.33 6.79
CA LEU A 185 -23.11 -23.94 7.77
C LEU A 185 -22.20 -25.01 7.15
N ASN A 186 -22.75 -25.85 6.27
CA ASN A 186 -22.01 -26.96 5.66
C ASN A 186 -21.27 -26.57 4.37
N TYR A 187 -21.74 -25.54 3.66
CA TYR A 187 -21.13 -25.03 2.42
C TYR A 187 -20.99 -23.49 2.46
N PRO A 188 -20.01 -22.94 3.20
CA PRO A 188 -19.96 -21.51 3.54
C PRO A 188 -20.04 -20.53 2.36
N LYS A 189 -19.53 -20.91 1.17
CA LYS A 189 -19.53 -20.04 -0.01
C LYS A 189 -20.93 -19.71 -0.56
N VAL A 190 -21.97 -20.48 -0.21
CA VAL A 190 -23.36 -20.19 -0.64
C VAL A 190 -24.15 -19.34 0.36
N ARG A 191 -23.63 -19.12 1.57
CA ARG A 191 -24.33 -18.47 2.69
C ARG A 191 -24.80 -17.04 2.37
N SER A 192 -23.95 -16.24 1.72
CA SER A 192 -24.31 -14.87 1.34
C SER A 192 -25.44 -14.81 0.30
N TYR A 193 -25.52 -15.81 -0.58
CA TYR A 193 -26.57 -15.92 -1.59
C TYR A 193 -27.89 -16.37 -0.97
N ALA A 194 -27.86 -17.32 -0.04
CA ALA A 194 -29.01 -17.71 0.79
C ALA A 194 -29.63 -16.52 1.53
N ASN A 195 -28.81 -15.73 2.22
CA ASN A 195 -29.27 -14.55 2.96
C ASN A 195 -29.93 -13.52 2.05
N LYS A 196 -29.34 -13.29 0.86
CA LYS A 196 -29.90 -12.37 -0.14
C LYS A 196 -31.29 -12.82 -0.63
N ILE A 197 -31.47 -14.12 -0.84
CA ILE A 197 -32.74 -14.71 -1.26
C ILE A 197 -33.78 -14.60 -0.13
N LEU A 198 -33.41 -14.89 1.12
CA LEU A 198 -34.31 -14.71 2.28
C LEU A 198 -34.77 -13.26 2.43
N LYS A 199 -33.84 -12.31 2.34
CA LYS A 199 -34.15 -10.87 2.42
C LYS A 199 -35.12 -10.41 1.33
N LYS A 200 -34.95 -10.92 0.10
CA LYS A 200 -35.85 -10.67 -1.03
C LYS A 200 -37.28 -11.14 -0.74
N HIS A 201 -37.44 -12.29 -0.09
CA HIS A 201 -38.76 -12.88 0.20
C HIS A 201 -39.38 -12.40 1.52
N ARG A 202 -38.57 -11.88 2.45
CA ARG A 202 -39.02 -11.28 3.72
C ARG A 202 -39.90 -10.03 3.51
N GLY A 203 -39.66 -9.25 2.45
CA GLY A 203 -40.44 -8.04 2.14
C GLY A 203 -41.86 -8.27 1.59
N GLY A 204 -42.32 -9.51 1.48
CA GLY A 204 -43.63 -9.88 0.93
C GLY A 204 -44.64 -10.45 1.94
N ILE A 205 -44.27 -10.57 3.22
CA ILE A 205 -45.15 -11.10 4.27
C ILE A 205 -45.78 -9.91 5.00
N LYS A 206 -47.08 -9.70 4.84
CA LYS A 206 -47.84 -8.79 5.71
C LYS A 206 -47.90 -9.44 7.09
N GLU A 207 -47.22 -8.86 8.07
CA GLU A 207 -47.50 -9.16 9.46
C GLU A 207 -48.93 -8.73 9.77
N VAL A 208 -49.70 -9.64 10.38
CA VAL A 208 -50.95 -9.29 11.06
C VAL A 208 -50.51 -8.65 12.37
N GLU A 209 -50.56 -7.32 12.45
CA GLU A 209 -50.37 -6.60 13.71
C GLU A 209 -51.52 -6.95 14.67
N PRO A 210 -51.25 -7.16 15.97
CA PRO A 210 -52.30 -7.25 16.97
C PRO A 210 -52.87 -5.85 17.25
N ASP A 211 -54.19 -5.73 17.18
CA ASP A 211 -54.94 -4.51 17.54
C ASP A 211 -54.57 -4.02 18.95
N ILE A 212 -53.92 -2.87 19.04
CA ILE A 212 -53.88 -2.06 20.27
C ILE A 212 -54.29 -0.64 19.91
N HIS A 213 -55.53 -0.30 20.23
CA HIS A 213 -56.04 1.07 20.18
C HIS A 213 -55.32 1.94 21.22
N VAL A 214 -54.68 3.02 20.76
CA VAL A 214 -54.17 4.08 21.62
C VAL A 214 -54.69 5.44 21.13
N SER A 215 -55.33 6.17 22.05
CA SER A 215 -56.17 7.35 21.76
C SER A 215 -55.37 8.63 21.46
N GLU A 216 -55.99 9.57 20.74
CA GLU A 216 -55.44 10.86 20.28
C GLU A 216 -54.88 11.82 21.35
N LYS A 217 -54.93 11.47 22.64
CA LYS A 217 -54.30 12.25 23.72
C LYS A 217 -52.79 12.03 23.87
N GLU A 218 -52.22 10.98 23.28
CA GLU A 218 -50.79 10.66 23.41
C GLU A 218 -49.91 11.21 22.28
N LYS A 219 -50.50 11.79 21.22
CA LYS A 219 -49.74 12.47 20.15
C LYS A 219 -49.25 13.89 20.52
N LEU A 220 -49.65 14.43 21.67
CA LEU A 220 -49.40 15.83 22.03
C LEU A 220 -48.35 16.03 23.16
N ALA A 221 -47.72 14.96 23.66
CA ALA A 221 -46.78 15.03 24.80
C ALA A 221 -45.29 14.88 24.42
N LEU A 222 -44.94 14.97 23.14
CA LEU A 222 -43.58 14.74 22.63
C LEU A 222 -42.85 16.03 22.19
N ASP A 223 -43.32 17.19 22.63
CA ASP A 223 -42.63 18.46 22.42
C ASP A 223 -42.16 19.06 23.76
N PHE A 224 -40.85 18.96 23.96
CA PHE A 224 -40.01 19.74 24.86
C PHE A 224 -40.11 19.61 26.41
N SER A 225 -38.91 19.49 27.00
CA SER A 225 -38.53 19.58 28.42
C SER A 225 -38.71 18.28 29.23
N SER A 226 -37.81 17.85 30.11
CA SER A 226 -36.63 18.46 30.72
C SER A 226 -35.77 17.35 31.34
N TYR A 227 -34.48 17.62 31.44
CA TYR A 227 -33.47 16.80 32.10
C TYR A 227 -33.85 16.50 33.56
N SER A 228 -33.77 15.23 33.99
CA SER A 228 -33.34 14.89 35.35
C SER A 228 -32.61 13.56 35.34
N ILE A 229 -31.46 13.61 36.01
CA ILE A 229 -30.45 12.58 36.18
C ILE A 229 -30.99 11.50 37.11
N ASP A 230 -30.81 10.23 36.73
CA ASP A 230 -30.48 9.18 37.68
C ASP A 230 -29.38 8.27 37.10
N VAL A 231 -28.49 7.91 38.01
CA VAL A 231 -27.12 7.46 37.81
C VAL A 231 -27.04 5.95 37.52
N VAL A 232 -26.06 5.59 36.68
CA VAL A 232 -25.58 4.24 36.29
C VAL A 232 -26.55 3.42 35.44
N LYS A 233 -26.24 3.35 34.14
CA LYS A 233 -26.20 2.12 33.33
C LYS A 233 -25.33 2.35 32.10
N GLU A 234 -24.56 1.32 31.77
CA GLU A 234 -23.64 1.14 30.64
C GLU A 234 -24.10 1.78 29.32
N PRO A 235 -23.19 2.08 28.37
CA PRO A 235 -23.58 2.61 27.06
C PRO A 235 -24.55 1.67 26.36
N VAL A 236 -25.85 2.01 26.42
CA VAL A 236 -26.92 1.32 25.72
C VAL A 236 -26.88 1.77 24.27
N PHE A 237 -26.17 1.01 23.44
CA PHE A 237 -26.37 1.02 22.00
C PHE A 237 -27.81 0.63 21.71
N TYR A 238 -28.50 1.38 20.84
CA TYR A 238 -29.89 1.10 20.47
C TYR A 238 -30.06 -0.35 19.98
N SER A 239 -30.54 -1.22 20.86
CA SER A 239 -31.01 -2.55 20.54
C SER A 239 -32.44 -2.46 20.00
N GLN A 240 -32.58 -2.24 18.68
CA GLN A 240 -33.62 -2.98 17.99
C GLN A 240 -33.06 -4.38 17.79
N GLU A 241 -33.78 -5.41 18.27
CA GLU A 241 -33.41 -6.82 18.14
C GLU A 241 -33.16 -7.21 16.67
N ARG A 242 -31.94 -6.92 16.19
CA ARG A 242 -31.40 -7.46 14.95
C ARG A 242 -30.86 -8.83 15.32
N ASN A 243 -31.50 -9.87 14.81
CA ASN A 243 -30.96 -11.22 14.81
C ASN A 243 -29.47 -11.20 14.42
N VAL A 244 -28.64 -11.68 15.33
CA VAL A 244 -27.17 -11.60 15.35
C VAL A 244 -26.53 -12.59 14.36
N TYR A 245 -26.83 -12.47 13.07
CA TYR A 245 -26.12 -13.20 12.01
C TYR A 245 -25.65 -12.26 10.88
N ASP A 246 -24.41 -11.78 11.05
CA ASP A 246 -23.33 -11.66 10.04
C ASP A 246 -23.61 -10.92 8.71
N GLU A 247 -24.31 -9.77 8.73
CA GLU A 247 -24.33 -8.83 7.57
C GLU A 247 -22.99 -8.07 7.39
N ASP A 248 -22.14 -8.04 8.43
CA ASP A 248 -20.93 -7.21 8.50
C ASP A 248 -19.61 -7.99 8.44
N TYR A 249 -19.62 -9.28 8.11
CA TYR A 249 -18.42 -10.14 8.09
C TYR A 249 -17.27 -9.61 7.22
N TRP A 250 -17.60 -8.82 6.18
CA TRP A 250 -16.65 -8.27 5.22
C TRP A 250 -16.04 -6.93 5.66
N LYS A 251 -16.60 -6.30 6.69
CA LYS A 251 -16.11 -5.02 7.21
C LYS A 251 -14.81 -5.19 8.01
N VAL A 252 -14.06 -4.11 8.17
CA VAL A 252 -12.68 -4.14 8.67
C VAL A 252 -12.60 -4.78 10.05
N GLY A 253 -13.44 -4.35 11.00
CA GLY A 253 -13.48 -4.90 12.35
C GLY A 253 -13.75 -6.41 12.35
N SER A 254 -14.83 -6.84 11.70
CA SER A 254 -15.23 -8.26 11.65
C SER A 254 -14.14 -9.16 11.04
N ARG A 255 -13.52 -8.71 9.94
CA ARG A 255 -12.46 -9.47 9.26
C ARG A 255 -11.20 -9.63 10.11
N ARG A 256 -10.95 -8.68 11.01
CA ARG A 256 -9.69 -8.58 11.75
C ARG A 256 -9.83 -8.94 13.23
N GLN A 257 -11.05 -9.15 13.72
CA GLN A 257 -11.36 -9.45 15.12
C GLN A 257 -10.48 -10.56 15.70
N LYS A 258 -10.52 -11.76 15.12
CA LYS A 258 -9.75 -12.91 15.62
C LYS A 258 -8.25 -12.69 15.53
N LYS A 259 -7.80 -12.07 14.43
CA LYS A 259 -6.37 -11.89 14.14
C LYS A 259 -5.72 -10.91 15.11
N PHE A 260 -6.41 -9.82 15.42
CA PHE A 260 -5.88 -8.76 16.29
C PHE A 260 -6.50 -8.74 17.68
N GLN A 261 -7.28 -9.76 18.04
CA GLN A 261 -7.88 -9.90 19.37
C GLN A 261 -8.70 -8.65 19.76
N LEU A 262 -9.47 -8.13 18.81
CA LEU A 262 -10.32 -6.95 19.03
C LEU A 262 -11.53 -7.33 19.89
N LYS A 263 -11.88 -6.47 20.84
CA LYS A 263 -13.12 -6.54 21.61
C LYS A 263 -14.32 -6.22 20.71
N ASP A 264 -15.51 -6.65 21.10
CA ASP A 264 -16.74 -6.43 20.31
C ASP A 264 -16.99 -4.93 20.06
N GLU A 265 -16.81 -4.08 21.07
CA GLU A 265 -16.90 -2.62 20.93
C GLU A 265 -15.89 -2.05 19.91
N GLN A 266 -14.66 -2.58 19.89
CA GLN A 266 -13.63 -2.16 18.93
C GLN A 266 -13.99 -2.62 17.51
N VAL A 267 -14.59 -3.79 17.37
CA VAL A 267 -15.08 -4.31 16.09
C VAL A 267 -16.19 -3.43 15.54
N GLU A 268 -17.15 -3.04 16.37
CA GLU A 268 -18.23 -2.13 15.97
C GLU A 268 -17.69 -0.78 15.49
N ILE A 269 -16.75 -0.18 16.23
CA ILE A 269 -16.08 1.07 15.83
C ILE A 269 -15.35 0.90 14.49
N LEU A 270 -14.57 -0.16 14.32
CA LEU A 270 -13.83 -0.40 13.07
C LEU A 270 -14.76 -0.73 11.89
N ASN A 271 -15.98 -1.23 12.15
CA ASN A 271 -17.00 -1.47 11.15
C ASN A 271 -17.73 -0.19 10.71
N GLN A 272 -17.47 0.96 11.35
CA GLN A 272 -17.91 2.27 10.87
C GLN A 272 -17.00 2.83 9.77
N LEU A 273 -15.79 2.27 9.61
CA LEU A 273 -14.90 2.63 8.51
C LEU A 273 -15.51 2.22 7.18
N GLY A 274 -15.45 3.13 6.21
CA GLY A 274 -15.79 2.83 4.82
C GLY A 274 -14.74 1.93 4.16
N TYR A 275 -14.64 2.01 2.84
CA TYR A 275 -13.50 1.39 2.15
C TYR A 275 -12.22 2.19 2.46
N TYR A 276 -11.47 1.76 3.47
CA TYR A 276 -10.12 2.23 3.73
C TYR A 276 -9.13 1.14 3.28
N GLY A 277 -8.53 1.34 2.11
CA GLY A 277 -7.57 0.40 1.53
C GLY A 277 -6.24 0.37 2.29
N ASN A 278 -5.51 -0.74 2.17
CA ASN A 278 -4.15 -0.79 2.68
C ASN A 278 -3.25 0.16 1.85
N ASN A 279 -2.34 0.86 2.51
CA ASN A 279 -1.27 1.64 1.91
C ASN A 279 0.09 1.05 2.32
N VAL A 280 1.18 1.55 1.74
CA VAL A 280 2.53 1.01 1.97
C VAL A 280 2.87 0.88 3.47
N PHE A 281 2.51 1.86 4.30
CA PHE A 281 2.82 1.84 5.73
C PHE A 281 1.99 0.84 6.52
N ASN A 282 0.68 0.79 6.27
CA ASN A 282 -0.23 -0.07 7.02
C ASN A 282 -0.38 -1.47 6.39
N THR A 283 0.55 -1.92 5.55
CA THR A 283 0.55 -3.30 5.04
C THR A 283 1.14 -4.29 6.04
N ASN A 284 2.15 -3.86 6.81
CA ASN A 284 2.77 -4.63 7.88
C ASN A 284 1.73 -4.98 8.98
N GLU A 285 1.78 -6.22 9.44
CA GLU A 285 0.79 -6.77 10.37
C GLU A 285 0.88 -6.16 11.78
N PHE A 286 2.09 -5.94 12.28
CA PHE A 286 2.32 -5.27 13.56
C PHE A 286 1.75 -3.85 13.52
N ILE A 287 2.06 -3.09 12.46
CA ILE A 287 1.55 -1.73 12.27
C ILE A 287 0.01 -1.73 12.15
N GLN A 288 -0.59 -2.67 11.41
CA GLN A 288 -2.05 -2.80 11.33
C GLN A 288 -2.68 -3.01 12.70
N ARG A 289 -2.11 -3.91 13.50
CA ARG A 289 -2.62 -4.22 14.83
C ARG A 289 -2.59 -2.97 15.71
N GLU A 290 -1.44 -2.30 15.80
CA GLU A 290 -1.29 -1.09 16.63
C GLU A 290 -2.20 0.03 16.14
N LEU A 291 -2.33 0.22 14.82
CA LEU A 291 -3.22 1.23 14.24
C LEU A 291 -4.69 1.00 14.56
N TYR A 292 -5.18 -0.23 14.45
CA TYR A 292 -6.59 -0.55 14.74
C TYR A 292 -6.92 -0.44 16.22
N HIS A 293 -6.01 -0.85 17.11
CA HIS A 293 -6.19 -0.65 18.55
C HIS A 293 -6.14 0.83 18.93
N LEU A 294 -5.15 1.57 18.41
CA LEU A 294 -5.01 3.00 18.69
C LEU A 294 -6.29 3.73 18.27
N TYR A 295 -6.76 3.54 17.04
CA TYR A 295 -7.97 4.19 16.53
C TYR A 295 -9.21 3.85 17.37
N SER A 296 -9.47 2.57 17.59
CA SER A 296 -10.68 2.13 18.29
C SER A 296 -10.68 2.57 19.76
N ASN A 297 -9.53 2.52 20.44
CA ASN A 297 -9.39 3.01 21.81
C ASN A 297 -9.53 4.54 21.88
N SER A 298 -9.05 5.28 20.87
CA SER A 298 -9.22 6.73 20.82
C SER A 298 -10.68 7.14 20.63
N ILE A 299 -11.45 6.40 19.83
CA ILE A 299 -12.90 6.62 19.71
C ILE A 299 -13.62 6.31 21.03
N LEU A 300 -13.28 5.21 21.71
CA LEU A 300 -13.82 4.92 23.05
C LEU A 300 -13.49 6.03 24.04
N LYS A 301 -12.24 6.50 24.04
CA LYS A 301 -11.81 7.59 24.92
C LYS A 301 -12.52 8.91 24.62
N LEU A 302 -12.71 9.22 23.34
CA LEU A 302 -13.47 10.39 22.91
C LEU A 302 -14.94 10.29 23.37
N SER A 303 -15.53 9.10 23.25
CA SER A 303 -16.88 8.81 23.71
C SER A 303 -17.04 9.04 25.22
N GLU A 304 -16.09 8.56 26.04
CA GLU A 304 -16.05 8.84 27.48
C GLU A 304 -16.01 10.35 27.77
N THR A 305 -15.16 11.09 27.03
CA THR A 305 -14.99 12.54 27.21
C THR A 305 -16.31 13.27 26.95
N TYR A 306 -17.00 12.98 25.84
CA TYR A 306 -18.29 13.61 25.56
C TYR A 306 -19.38 13.21 26.56
N LEU A 307 -19.44 11.93 26.95
CA LEU A 307 -20.39 11.47 27.96
C LEU A 307 -20.20 12.22 29.29
N SER A 308 -18.96 12.52 29.68
CA SER A 308 -18.69 13.32 30.88
C SER A 308 -19.19 14.77 30.79
N GLN A 309 -19.38 15.29 29.57
CA GLN A 309 -19.95 16.61 29.29
C GLN A 309 -21.48 16.58 29.14
N GLY A 310 -22.12 15.42 29.32
CA GLY A 310 -23.57 15.26 29.23
C GLY A 310 -24.12 15.11 27.81
N ILE A 311 -23.28 14.76 26.83
CA ILE A 311 -23.71 14.50 25.45
C ILE A 311 -23.05 13.22 24.92
N SER A 312 -23.73 12.43 24.09
CA SER A 312 -23.07 11.28 23.44
C SER A 312 -22.20 11.74 22.26
N LEU A 313 -21.14 10.99 21.95
CA LEU A 313 -20.36 11.23 20.72
C LEU A 313 -21.23 11.10 19.47
N GLU A 314 -22.18 10.17 19.46
CA GLU A 314 -23.11 9.99 18.36
C GLU A 314 -23.98 11.23 18.13
N ASP A 315 -24.54 11.82 19.19
CA ASP A 315 -25.35 13.03 19.09
C ASP A 315 -24.52 14.21 18.55
N ARG A 316 -23.28 14.33 19.00
CA ARG A 316 -22.35 15.37 18.53
C ARG A 316 -22.02 15.23 17.04
N VAL A 317 -21.75 14.00 16.58
CA VAL A 317 -21.48 13.70 15.16
C VAL A 317 -22.75 13.91 14.31
N ASN A 318 -23.92 13.52 14.82
CA ASN A 318 -25.21 13.73 14.16
C ASN A 318 -25.56 15.23 14.04
N GLU A 319 -25.22 16.05 15.03
CA GLU A 319 -25.34 17.51 14.96
C GLU A 319 -24.53 18.08 13.79
N TYR A 320 -23.26 17.65 13.67
CA TYR A 320 -22.38 18.03 12.57
C TYR A 320 -22.95 17.66 11.19
N PHE A 321 -23.42 16.43 11.01
CA PHE A 321 -24.01 16.02 9.73
C PHE A 321 -25.36 16.67 9.45
N TYR A 322 -26.17 16.92 10.48
CA TYR A 322 -27.43 17.64 10.30
C TYR A 322 -27.19 19.04 9.73
N LEU A 323 -26.16 19.76 10.21
CA LEU A 323 -25.78 21.07 9.67
C LEU A 323 -25.37 20.97 8.20
N ILE A 324 -24.53 19.99 7.84
CA ILE A 324 -24.09 19.76 6.45
C ILE A 324 -25.27 19.44 5.53
N ILE A 325 -26.04 18.41 5.87
CA ILE A 325 -27.08 17.87 4.99
C ILE A 325 -28.23 18.87 4.80
N LYS A 326 -28.62 19.54 5.88
CA LYS A 326 -29.63 20.60 5.81
C LYS A 326 -29.16 21.76 4.93
N GLN A 327 -27.89 22.17 5.07
CA GLN A 327 -27.38 23.34 4.35
C GLN A 327 -27.06 23.04 2.88
N GLN A 328 -26.48 21.88 2.58
CA GLN A 328 -26.05 21.52 1.23
C GLN A 328 -27.19 20.99 0.36
N PHE A 329 -28.15 20.27 0.96
CA PHE A 329 -29.17 19.55 0.19
C PHE A 329 -30.62 19.92 0.57
N GLY A 330 -30.84 20.61 1.69
CA GLY A 330 -32.19 20.94 2.16
C GLY A 330 -33.05 19.72 2.52
N TYR A 331 -32.44 18.55 2.73
CA TYR A 331 -33.20 17.32 2.99
C TYR A 331 -33.85 17.34 4.37
N ARG A 332 -35.11 16.89 4.42
CA ARG A 332 -35.84 16.73 5.69
C ARG A 332 -35.20 15.61 6.51
N LYS A 333 -34.95 15.86 7.81
CA LYS A 333 -34.46 14.86 8.77
C LYS A 333 -35.32 13.60 8.71
N GLY A 334 -34.67 12.44 8.60
CA GLY A 334 -35.32 11.13 8.51
C GLY A 334 -35.87 10.74 7.13
N SER A 335 -35.75 11.60 6.10
CA SER A 335 -36.09 11.21 4.72
C SER A 335 -35.08 10.19 4.17
N GLY A 336 -35.48 9.39 3.18
CA GLY A 336 -34.56 8.43 2.54
C GLY A 336 -33.29 9.08 1.98
N ASN A 337 -33.42 10.27 1.38
CA ASN A 337 -32.28 11.05 0.89
C ASN A 337 -31.40 11.58 2.03
N TYR A 338 -32.00 11.96 3.17
CA TYR A 338 -31.26 12.35 4.37
C TYR A 338 -30.46 11.17 4.93
N ASN A 339 -31.08 10.00 5.08
CA ASN A 339 -30.41 8.81 5.61
C ASN A 339 -29.29 8.33 4.68
N TYR A 340 -29.51 8.36 3.37
CA TYR A 340 -28.47 8.03 2.39
C TYR A 340 -27.29 9.02 2.44
N ALA A 341 -27.58 10.32 2.50
CA ALA A 341 -26.53 11.34 2.62
C ALA A 341 -25.77 11.20 3.95
N LEU A 342 -26.48 10.92 5.05
CA LEU A 342 -25.88 10.70 6.36
C LEU A 342 -24.89 9.52 6.30
N GLU A 343 -25.32 8.34 5.84
CA GLU A 343 -24.47 7.14 5.76
C GLU A 343 -23.17 7.35 4.96
N GLN A 344 -23.25 8.02 3.80
CA GLN A 344 -22.07 8.30 2.97
C GLN A 344 -21.10 9.28 3.63
N ASN A 345 -21.61 10.36 4.22
CA ASN A 345 -20.77 11.37 4.87
C ASN A 345 -20.17 10.87 6.19
N THR A 346 -20.89 10.02 6.92
CA THR A 346 -20.41 9.40 8.17
C THR A 346 -19.21 8.49 7.93
N SER A 347 -19.24 7.65 6.89
CA SER A 347 -18.13 6.75 6.58
C SER A 347 -16.83 7.50 6.26
N GLU A 348 -16.92 8.60 5.48
CA GLU A 348 -15.75 9.39 5.12
C GLU A 348 -15.19 10.19 6.30
N PHE A 349 -16.05 10.68 7.19
CA PHE A 349 -15.61 11.31 8.44
C PHE A 349 -14.78 10.36 9.30
N TYR A 350 -15.26 9.11 9.50
CA TYR A 350 -14.48 8.12 10.26
C TYR A 350 -13.18 7.72 9.54
N ASN A 351 -13.16 7.66 8.20
CA ASN A 351 -11.92 7.48 7.43
C ASN A 351 -10.93 8.65 7.63
N ARG A 352 -11.40 9.88 7.81
CA ARG A 352 -10.54 11.04 8.12
C ARG A 352 -9.93 10.90 9.51
N LEU A 353 -10.74 10.57 10.52
CA LEU A 353 -10.24 10.30 11.87
C LEU A 353 -9.21 9.16 11.85
N PHE A 354 -9.47 8.10 11.09
CA PHE A 354 -8.52 7.00 10.93
C PHE A 354 -7.18 7.45 10.33
N ARG A 355 -7.19 8.36 9.33
CA ARG A 355 -5.96 8.95 8.76
C ARG A 355 -5.21 9.82 9.77
N ILE A 356 -5.92 10.55 10.64
CA ILE A 356 -5.31 11.31 11.74
C ILE A 356 -4.56 10.35 12.67
N THR A 357 -5.20 9.24 13.06
CA THR A 357 -4.56 8.20 13.85
C THR A 357 -3.34 7.61 13.16
N GLU A 358 -3.43 7.31 11.86
CA GLU A 358 -2.29 6.79 11.09
C GLU A 358 -1.13 7.80 11.04
N ASN A 359 -1.41 9.09 10.87
CA ASN A 359 -0.37 10.14 10.91
C ASN A 359 0.33 10.21 12.27
N ARG A 360 -0.41 10.07 13.37
CA ARG A 360 0.17 10.02 14.72
C ARG A 360 1.04 8.79 14.93
N LEU A 361 0.59 7.63 14.47
CA LEU A 361 1.38 6.40 14.55
C LEU A 361 2.65 6.49 13.68
N ARG A 362 2.56 7.11 12.49
CA ARG A 362 3.70 7.39 11.63
C ARG A 362 4.72 8.28 12.33
N GLU A 363 4.28 9.34 13.00
CA GLU A 363 5.16 10.21 13.80
C GLU A 363 5.88 9.43 14.91
N LEU A 364 5.15 8.61 15.67
CA LEU A 364 5.72 7.76 16.72
C LEU A 364 6.80 6.82 16.19
N TYR A 365 6.57 6.25 15.00
CA TYR A 365 7.52 5.35 14.34
C TYR A 365 8.49 6.08 13.40
N GLN A 366 8.63 7.40 13.53
CA GLN A 366 9.59 8.24 12.80
C GLN A 366 9.42 8.22 11.26
N ASN A 367 8.20 7.99 10.77
CA ASN A 367 7.85 8.09 9.37
C ASN A 367 7.32 9.50 9.04
N LYS A 368 8.09 10.27 8.26
CA LYS A 368 7.79 11.67 7.96
C LYS A 368 6.65 11.89 6.96
N ARG A 369 6.29 10.88 6.15
CA ARG A 369 5.27 11.03 5.10
C ARG A 369 3.88 10.95 5.72
N LYS A 370 3.15 12.07 5.71
CA LYS A 370 1.77 12.17 6.24
C LYS A 370 0.72 12.03 5.15
N LEU A 371 -0.44 11.51 5.54
CA LEU A 371 -1.66 11.47 4.75
C LEU A 371 -2.41 12.80 4.82
N ASN A 372 -3.09 13.17 3.74
CA ASN A 372 -3.98 14.32 3.72
C ASN A 372 -5.24 14.06 4.57
N VAL A 373 -5.52 14.97 5.50
CA VAL A 373 -6.65 14.95 6.43
C VAL A 373 -7.56 16.19 6.28
N ASP A 374 -7.33 17.02 5.26
CA ASP A 374 -8.05 18.27 5.03
C ASP A 374 -9.47 18.00 4.57
N ASP A 375 -10.41 18.78 5.09
CA ASP A 375 -11.82 18.70 4.72
C ASP A 375 -12.30 19.97 4.03
N PHE A 376 -13.36 19.84 3.22
CA PHE A 376 -13.93 20.93 2.44
C PHE A 376 -15.24 21.40 3.08
N TYR A 377 -15.17 22.43 3.92
CA TYR A 377 -16.34 23.06 4.52
C TYR A 377 -16.92 24.19 3.69
N VAL A 378 -18.25 24.26 3.67
CA VAL A 378 -19.00 25.32 2.99
C VAL A 378 -19.32 26.50 3.94
N ASN A 379 -19.23 26.32 5.27
CA ASN A 379 -19.65 27.32 6.27
C ASN A 379 -18.84 27.27 7.58
N ASN A 380 -18.71 28.43 8.24
CA ASN A 380 -18.00 28.68 9.50
C ASN A 380 -18.52 27.83 10.68
N LYS A 381 -19.84 27.68 10.87
CA LYS A 381 -20.38 26.91 12.01
C LYS A 381 -20.07 25.42 11.94
N THR A 382 -20.17 24.83 10.75
CA THR A 382 -19.82 23.42 10.51
C THR A 382 -18.32 23.20 10.71
N LYS A 383 -17.51 24.15 10.23
CA LYS A 383 -16.06 24.12 10.41
C LYS A 383 -15.68 24.16 11.90
N GLU A 384 -16.25 25.07 12.67
CA GLU A 384 -15.97 25.20 14.11
C GLU A 384 -16.29 23.90 14.88
N LEU A 385 -17.43 23.27 14.57
CA LEU A 385 -17.82 22.01 15.19
C LEU A 385 -16.88 20.86 14.81
N TYR A 386 -16.46 20.79 13.55
CA TYR A 386 -15.46 19.79 13.14
C TYR A 386 -14.10 20.03 13.76
N ASP A 387 -13.61 21.27 13.74
CA ASP A 387 -12.30 21.61 14.30
C ASP A 387 -12.26 21.22 15.79
N THR A 388 -13.35 21.48 16.52
CA THR A 388 -13.51 21.01 17.91
C THR A 388 -13.46 19.48 18.02
N LEU A 389 -14.28 18.76 17.26
CA LEU A 389 -14.30 17.28 17.24
C LEU A 389 -12.92 16.69 16.88
N LYS A 390 -12.23 17.31 15.93
CA LYS A 390 -10.91 16.90 15.47
C LYS A 390 -9.86 17.10 16.56
N GLU A 391 -9.82 18.26 17.21
CA GLU A 391 -8.88 18.53 18.30
C GLU A 391 -9.14 17.60 19.49
N ASP A 392 -10.41 17.39 19.87
CA ASP A 392 -10.78 16.44 20.93
C ASP A 392 -10.35 15.01 20.57
N PHE A 393 -10.52 14.61 19.30
CA PHE A 393 -10.06 13.30 18.84
C PHE A 393 -8.53 13.20 18.84
N ILE A 394 -7.81 14.23 18.43
CA ILE A 394 -6.34 14.26 18.48
C ILE A 394 -5.87 14.08 19.92
N ASN A 395 -6.48 14.78 20.88
CA ASN A 395 -6.16 14.60 22.30
C ASN A 395 -6.41 13.16 22.78
N ALA A 396 -7.50 12.53 22.31
CA ALA A 396 -7.79 11.14 22.61
C ALA A 396 -6.80 10.16 21.96
N VAL A 397 -6.28 10.48 20.76
CA VAL A 397 -5.19 9.73 20.12
C VAL A 397 -3.91 9.86 20.90
N ASP A 398 -3.49 11.09 21.21
CA ASP A 398 -2.25 11.37 21.91
C ASP A 398 -2.25 10.72 23.31
N TYR A 399 -3.39 10.68 24.01
CA TYR A 399 -3.55 9.92 25.25
C TYR A 399 -3.37 8.39 25.08
N GLN A 400 -3.90 7.83 23.99
CA GLN A 400 -3.81 6.39 23.73
C GLN A 400 -2.45 5.96 23.16
N MET A 401 -1.68 6.90 22.62
CA MET A 401 -0.34 6.62 22.07
C MET A 401 0.64 6.08 23.12
N GLU A 402 0.47 6.40 24.40
CA GLU A 402 1.32 5.90 25.49
C GLU A 402 1.25 4.37 25.64
N TYR A 403 0.18 3.74 25.15
CA TYR A 403 -0.03 2.30 25.21
C TYR A 403 0.42 1.56 23.94
N CYS A 404 0.85 2.29 22.91
CA CYS A 404 1.36 1.70 21.67
C CYS A 404 2.68 0.99 21.92
N LYS A 405 2.84 -0.19 21.32
CA LYS A 405 4.11 -0.91 21.34
C LYS A 405 5.08 -0.31 20.34
N TYR A 406 6.38 -0.41 20.64
CA TYR A 406 7.44 -0.08 19.69
C TYR A 406 7.66 -1.23 18.70
N PRO A 407 8.05 -0.91 17.45
CA PRO A 407 8.32 -1.92 16.44
C PRO A 407 9.43 -2.89 16.88
N ASP A 408 9.28 -4.16 16.53
CA ASP A 408 10.36 -5.15 16.66
C ASP A 408 11.41 -4.97 15.54
N SER A 409 12.50 -5.73 15.62
CA SER A 409 13.62 -5.62 14.66
C SER A 409 13.17 -5.85 13.21
N ASP A 410 12.26 -6.78 12.96
CA ASP A 410 11.79 -7.09 11.61
C ASP A 410 10.91 -5.95 11.06
N THR A 411 10.06 -5.39 11.91
CA THR A 411 9.23 -4.23 11.58
C THR A 411 10.08 -2.97 11.38
N GLU A 412 11.14 -2.79 12.17
CA GLU A 412 12.13 -1.70 11.99
C GLU A 412 12.84 -1.79 10.64
N VAL A 413 13.27 -2.99 10.22
CA VAL A 413 13.86 -3.23 8.89
C VAL A 413 12.87 -2.85 7.79
N GLU A 414 11.61 -3.27 7.92
CA GLU A 414 10.58 -2.93 6.94
C GLU A 414 10.29 -1.42 6.88
N LEU A 415 10.21 -0.74 8.03
CA LEU A 415 10.03 0.71 8.11
C LEU A 415 11.19 1.48 7.46
N ASN A 416 12.42 1.01 7.66
CA ASN A 416 13.62 1.59 7.06
C ASN A 416 13.70 1.35 5.55
N ARG A 417 13.29 0.16 5.07
CA ARG A 417 13.14 -0.12 3.64
C ARG A 417 12.15 0.83 2.97
N MET A 418 11.03 1.13 3.61
CA MET A 418 9.98 2.01 3.07
C MET A 418 10.37 3.50 3.05
N ASN A 419 11.29 3.94 3.92
CA ASN A 419 11.73 5.32 4.01
C ASN A 419 13.24 5.39 4.14
N THR A 420 13.90 5.59 3.00
CA THR A 420 15.36 5.54 2.85
C THR A 420 16.12 6.50 3.75
N THR A 421 15.48 7.58 4.23
CA THR A 421 16.11 8.61 5.07
C THR A 421 15.78 8.48 6.56
N ARG A 422 15.00 7.47 6.97
CA ARG A 422 14.54 7.30 8.35
C ARG A 422 15.69 7.14 9.36
N TRP A 423 16.76 6.47 8.96
CA TRP A 423 17.95 6.24 9.80
C TRP A 423 18.63 7.52 10.29
N LYS A 424 18.47 8.66 9.58
CA LYS A 424 19.15 9.92 9.92
C LYS A 424 18.85 10.41 11.34
N SER A 425 17.59 10.27 11.78
CA SER A 425 17.17 10.65 13.14
C SER A 425 17.93 9.86 14.22
N ASN A 426 18.02 8.54 14.04
CA ASN A 426 18.75 7.67 14.96
C ASN A 426 20.27 7.92 14.88
N PHE A 427 20.81 8.14 13.68
CA PHE A 427 22.21 8.47 13.48
C PHE A 427 22.60 9.78 14.20
N ASP A 428 21.78 10.83 14.08
CA ASP A 428 21.98 12.09 14.78
C ASP A 428 21.96 11.91 16.31
N GLN A 429 21.07 11.06 16.83
CA GLN A 429 21.02 10.74 18.27
C GLN A 429 22.26 9.97 18.73
N ILE A 430 22.72 8.99 17.95
CA ILE A 430 23.96 8.24 18.24
C ILE A 430 25.15 9.20 18.28
N ASN A 431 25.26 10.11 17.31
CA ASN A 431 26.34 11.10 17.26
C ASN A 431 26.29 12.08 18.44
N LYS A 432 25.10 12.54 18.85
CA LYS A 432 24.93 13.41 20.03
C LYS A 432 25.35 12.72 21.33
N ASN A 433 25.09 11.42 21.44
CA ASN A 433 25.39 10.63 22.64
C ASN A 433 26.75 9.92 22.57
N PHE A 434 27.61 10.27 21.62
CA PHE A 434 28.87 9.56 21.35
C PHE A 434 29.90 9.76 22.48
N LYS A 435 29.98 8.78 23.40
CA LYS A 435 30.90 8.75 24.54
C LYS A 435 32.26 8.16 24.21
N ASN A 436 32.29 6.93 23.72
CA ASN A 436 33.50 6.19 23.36
C ASN A 436 33.32 5.38 22.09
N THR A 437 34.44 5.03 21.44
CA THR A 437 34.46 4.42 20.12
C THR A 437 33.79 3.05 20.07
N SER A 438 33.89 2.24 21.13
CA SER A 438 33.28 0.91 21.19
C SER A 438 31.75 0.96 21.22
N GLU A 439 31.17 1.85 22.04
CA GLU A 439 29.72 2.07 22.09
C GLU A 439 29.19 2.64 20.78
N TYR A 440 29.94 3.55 20.16
CA TYR A 440 29.60 4.09 18.84
C TYR A 440 29.58 3.00 17.78
N LYS A 441 30.60 2.15 17.76
CA LYS A 441 30.68 1.00 16.86
C LYS A 441 29.45 0.12 16.96
N THR A 442 29.13 -0.30 18.18
CA THR A 442 27.97 -1.14 18.46
C THR A 442 26.67 -0.48 17.98
N SER A 443 26.52 0.83 18.21
CA SER A 443 25.32 1.58 17.86
C SER A 443 25.14 1.75 16.34
N ILE A 444 26.22 2.08 15.62
CA ILE A 444 26.20 2.22 14.16
C ILE A 444 26.04 0.86 13.48
N ASP A 445 26.74 -0.18 13.93
CA ASP A 445 26.59 -1.54 13.40
C ASP A 445 25.14 -2.04 13.60
N THR A 446 24.53 -1.77 14.76
CA THR A 446 23.10 -2.08 15.02
C THR A 446 22.18 -1.27 14.09
N LEU A 447 22.45 0.03 13.91
CA LEU A 447 21.66 0.87 13.00
C LEU A 447 21.75 0.37 11.55
N ALA A 448 22.93 -0.04 11.10
CA ALA A 448 23.14 -0.58 9.76
C ALA A 448 22.41 -1.93 9.57
N GLU A 449 22.42 -2.81 10.57
CA GLU A 449 21.68 -4.09 10.53
C GLU A 449 20.16 -3.85 10.41
N LEU A 450 19.62 -2.87 11.15
CA LEU A 450 18.23 -2.44 11.01
C LEU A 450 17.93 -1.77 9.65
N ASN A 451 18.95 -1.42 8.87
CA ASN A 451 18.85 -0.81 7.56
C ASN A 451 19.36 -1.74 6.43
N LYS A 452 19.56 -3.04 6.68
CA LYS A 452 20.12 -3.94 5.66
C LYS A 452 19.31 -4.04 4.37
N GLU A 453 17.98 -3.83 4.44
CA GLU A 453 17.09 -3.78 3.26
C GLU A 453 16.83 -2.35 2.77
N ASN A 454 17.43 -1.34 3.42
CA ASN A 454 17.30 0.04 3.00
C ASN A 454 18.23 0.30 1.80
N PRO A 455 17.71 0.79 0.66
CA PRO A 455 18.51 1.16 -0.51
C PRO A 455 19.61 2.21 -0.27
N SER A 456 19.62 2.86 0.89
CA SER A 456 20.56 3.92 1.25
C SER A 456 21.44 3.57 2.46
N VAL A 457 21.58 2.29 2.80
CA VAL A 457 22.36 1.80 3.95
C VAL A 457 23.83 2.19 3.90
N GLU A 458 24.40 2.27 2.69
CA GLU A 458 25.78 2.69 2.44
C GLU A 458 26.06 4.10 3.00
N ASN A 459 25.05 4.99 2.99
CA ASN A 459 25.19 6.34 3.51
C ASN A 459 25.39 6.39 5.03
N ILE A 460 24.89 5.41 5.78
CA ILE A 460 25.11 5.31 7.24
C ILE A 460 26.62 5.17 7.49
N PHE A 461 27.26 4.25 6.76
CA PHE A 461 28.70 4.03 6.88
C PHE A 461 29.50 5.23 6.39
N TYR A 462 29.16 5.79 5.23
CA TYR A 462 29.85 6.95 4.67
C TYR A 462 29.82 8.17 5.60
N GLU A 463 28.67 8.45 6.23
CA GLU A 463 28.56 9.53 7.21
C GLU A 463 29.31 9.21 8.51
N ALA A 464 29.32 7.95 8.97
CA ALA A 464 30.06 7.53 10.15
C ALA A 464 31.58 7.78 10.04
N VAL A 465 32.16 7.61 8.83
CA VAL A 465 33.58 7.91 8.57
C VAL A 465 33.94 9.32 9.04
N LYS A 466 33.15 10.32 8.65
CA LYS A 466 33.43 11.73 8.95
C LYS A 466 33.41 12.00 10.45
N TYR A 467 32.48 11.39 11.17
CA TYR A 467 32.31 11.60 12.61
C TYR A 467 33.42 10.93 13.42
N VAL A 468 33.86 9.74 13.04
CA VAL A 468 34.81 8.96 13.85
C VAL A 468 36.27 9.19 13.47
N ALA A 469 36.57 9.70 12.27
CA ALA A 469 37.94 9.91 11.76
C ALA A 469 38.90 10.62 12.72
N LYS A 470 38.42 11.59 13.51
CA LYS A 470 39.24 12.34 14.47
C LYS A 470 39.55 11.57 15.77
N ARG A 471 38.76 10.55 16.11
CA ARG A 471 38.85 9.81 17.37
C ARG A 471 39.44 8.41 17.18
N ASP A 472 39.07 7.74 16.10
CA ASP A 472 39.58 6.42 15.75
C ASP A 472 39.69 6.30 14.23
N LYS A 473 40.94 6.33 13.76
CA LYS A 473 41.24 6.27 12.33
C LYS A 473 40.99 4.89 11.75
N VAL A 474 41.29 3.83 12.51
CA VAL A 474 41.10 2.44 12.05
C VAL A 474 39.61 2.15 11.89
N LEU A 475 38.78 2.56 12.87
CA LEU A 475 37.33 2.39 12.76
C LEU A 475 36.73 3.22 11.62
N ALA A 476 37.27 4.42 11.34
CA ALA A 476 36.85 5.21 10.20
C ALA A 476 37.11 4.50 8.86
N LEU A 477 38.28 3.86 8.72
CA LEU A 477 38.62 3.06 7.55
C LEU A 477 37.78 1.78 7.46
N GLU A 478 37.46 1.14 8.59
CA GLU A 478 36.50 0.01 8.65
C GLU A 478 35.14 0.43 8.08
N TYR A 479 34.61 1.58 8.48
CA TYR A 479 33.34 2.06 7.92
C TYR A 479 33.44 2.43 6.45
N TYR A 480 34.57 2.95 5.98
CA TYR A 480 34.71 3.19 4.55
C TYR A 480 34.72 1.89 3.73
N LEU A 481 35.34 0.82 4.24
CA LEU A 481 35.24 -0.51 3.60
C LEU A 481 33.81 -1.05 3.63
N LYS A 482 33.09 -0.93 4.76
CA LYS A 482 31.68 -1.30 4.86
C LYS A 482 30.78 -0.46 3.93
N TYR A 483 31.10 0.83 3.73
CA TYR A 483 30.47 1.68 2.74
C TYR A 483 30.66 1.10 1.33
N ILE A 484 31.89 0.78 0.93
CA ILE A 484 32.17 0.18 -0.39
C ILE A 484 31.42 -1.15 -0.54
N GLU A 485 31.41 -2.01 0.49
CA GLU A 485 30.66 -3.26 0.45
C GLU A 485 29.15 -3.04 0.22
N ALA A 486 28.55 -2.11 0.96
CA ALA A 486 27.14 -1.78 0.82
C ALA A 486 26.84 -1.15 -0.55
N ASP A 487 27.70 -0.27 -1.04
CA ASP A 487 27.56 0.40 -2.34
C ASP A 487 27.72 -0.57 -3.51
N LEU A 488 28.56 -1.62 -3.38
CA LEU A 488 28.66 -2.70 -4.36
C LEU A 488 27.38 -3.55 -4.46
N LYS A 489 26.58 -3.60 -3.39
CA LYS A 489 25.29 -4.32 -3.34
C LYS A 489 24.11 -3.44 -3.75
N SER A 490 24.31 -2.13 -3.88
CA SER A 490 23.26 -1.18 -4.22
C SER A 490 22.87 -1.29 -5.71
N THR A 491 21.72 -0.73 -6.06
CA THR A 491 21.26 -0.69 -7.46
C THR A 491 22.14 0.18 -8.37
N THR A 492 22.94 1.07 -7.78
CA THR A 492 23.82 2.03 -8.47
C THR A 492 25.08 2.26 -7.63
N PHE A 493 26.23 1.77 -8.10
CA PHE A 493 27.51 2.00 -7.45
C PHE A 493 27.90 3.49 -7.55
N ASN A 494 27.85 4.21 -6.43
CA ASN A 494 28.08 5.66 -6.36
C ASN A 494 29.56 6.03 -6.24
N ASP A 495 30.39 5.12 -5.73
CA ASP A 495 31.85 5.22 -5.73
C ASP A 495 32.39 6.52 -5.10
N LYS A 496 31.74 6.93 -4.02
CA LYS A 496 31.96 8.24 -3.42
C LYS A 496 33.27 8.25 -2.65
N ALA A 497 34.26 8.96 -3.20
CA ALA A 497 35.51 9.21 -2.50
C ALA A 497 35.31 9.92 -1.15
N MET A 498 36.22 9.65 -0.21
CA MET A 498 36.34 10.46 1.01
C MET A 498 36.69 11.91 0.63
N ASN A 499 36.15 12.88 1.38
CA ASN A 499 36.50 14.27 1.13
C ASN A 499 37.95 14.57 1.55
N LYS A 500 38.55 15.61 0.95
CA LYS A 500 39.96 16.00 1.21
C LYS A 500 40.25 16.25 2.68
N SER A 501 39.29 16.79 3.45
CA SER A 501 39.47 17.04 4.88
C SER A 501 39.53 15.77 5.71
N THR A 502 38.70 14.77 5.43
CA THR A 502 38.74 13.46 6.09
C THR A 502 40.03 12.72 5.74
N LEU A 503 40.47 12.76 4.48
CA LEU A 503 41.73 12.14 4.07
C LEU A 503 42.93 12.69 4.82
N LYS A 504 43.04 14.02 4.96
CA LYS A 504 44.09 14.69 5.75
C LYS A 504 44.05 14.34 7.24
N ILE A 505 42.88 13.97 7.77
CA ILE A 505 42.74 13.49 9.16
C ILE A 505 43.23 12.03 9.28
N LEU A 506 42.88 11.19 8.30
CA LEU A 506 43.14 9.76 8.34
C LEU A 506 44.59 9.40 8.00
N PHE A 507 45.23 10.12 7.08
CA PHE A 507 46.57 9.80 6.58
C PHE A 507 47.54 10.95 6.84
N GLN A 508 48.70 10.61 7.39
CA GLN A 508 49.79 11.54 7.68
C GLN A 508 50.73 11.75 6.49
N ASN A 509 50.86 10.73 5.63
CA ASN A 509 51.74 10.73 4.47
C ASN A 509 51.14 9.90 3.33
N GLN A 510 51.70 10.05 2.13
CA GLN A 510 51.24 9.34 0.94
C GLN A 510 51.36 7.81 1.07
N GLU A 511 52.39 7.30 1.76
CA GLU A 511 52.56 5.85 1.95
C GLU A 511 51.36 5.21 2.68
N GLN A 512 50.80 5.89 3.69
CA GLN A 512 49.61 5.39 4.40
C GLN A 512 48.38 5.36 3.49
N LEU A 513 48.20 6.37 2.63
CA LEU A 513 47.11 6.42 1.65
C LEU A 513 47.25 5.31 0.60
N ASP A 514 48.47 5.09 0.09
CA ASP A 514 48.74 4.06 -0.91
C ASP A 514 48.49 2.65 -0.36
N ARG A 515 48.91 2.37 0.89
CA ARG A 515 48.59 1.09 1.56
C ARG A 515 47.10 0.87 1.71
N PHE A 516 46.35 1.91 2.07
CA PHE A 516 44.90 1.80 2.16
C PHE A 516 44.27 1.48 0.79
N ASN A 517 44.75 2.14 -0.28
CA ASN A 517 44.30 1.86 -1.65
C ASN A 517 44.63 0.42 -2.09
N GLU A 518 45.76 -0.14 -1.64
CA GLU A 518 46.13 -1.54 -1.88
C GLU A 518 45.16 -2.51 -1.18
N ILE A 519 44.79 -2.24 0.08
CA ILE A 519 43.80 -3.04 0.83
C ILE A 519 42.44 -2.99 0.13
N VAL A 520 41.98 -1.80 -0.27
CA VAL A 520 40.72 -1.63 -1.02
C VAL A 520 40.78 -2.38 -2.35
N SER A 521 41.88 -2.27 -3.10
CA SER A 521 42.04 -2.96 -4.38
C SER A 521 42.02 -4.48 -4.22
N THR A 522 42.68 -5.00 -3.19
CA THR A 522 42.68 -6.42 -2.85
C THR A 522 41.28 -6.89 -2.51
N TYR A 523 40.56 -6.15 -1.66
CA TYR A 523 39.16 -6.40 -1.33
C TYR A 523 38.25 -6.42 -2.56
N LEU A 524 38.39 -5.44 -3.46
CA LEU A 524 37.57 -5.37 -4.68
C LEU A 524 37.78 -6.58 -5.59
N ASN A 525 38.98 -7.17 -5.58
CA ASN A 525 39.34 -8.36 -6.36
C ASN A 525 38.88 -9.67 -5.71
N ASN A 526 39.13 -9.87 -4.41
CA ASN A 526 38.88 -11.14 -3.72
C ASN A 526 37.48 -11.23 -3.07
N LYS A 527 36.81 -10.08 -2.85
CA LYS A 527 35.55 -9.92 -2.10
C LYS A 527 35.60 -10.44 -0.66
N ASP A 528 36.78 -10.53 -0.05
CA ASP A 528 36.96 -10.91 1.35
C ASP A 528 37.12 -9.68 2.23
N ILE A 529 36.01 -9.22 2.81
CA ILE A 529 36.02 -8.08 3.72
C ILE A 529 36.73 -8.40 5.03
N THR A 530 36.75 -9.66 5.47
CA THR A 530 37.37 -10.05 6.74
C THR A 530 38.87 -9.85 6.68
N GLN A 531 39.50 -10.31 5.57
CA GLN A 531 40.91 -10.05 5.30
C GLN A 531 41.20 -8.55 5.32
N ALA A 532 40.45 -7.76 4.56
CA ALA A 532 40.66 -6.32 4.44
C ALA A 532 40.56 -5.60 5.79
N LEU A 533 39.58 -5.96 6.62
CA LEU A 533 39.42 -5.41 7.97
C LEU A 533 40.58 -5.75 8.90
N THR A 534 41.15 -6.96 8.80
CA THR A 534 42.31 -7.35 9.63
C THR A 534 43.59 -6.64 9.26
N GLU A 535 43.73 -6.18 8.01
CA GLU A 535 44.92 -5.48 7.52
C GLU A 535 44.93 -3.98 7.86
N LEU A 536 43.78 -3.37 8.16
CA LEU A 536 43.66 -1.92 8.43
C LEU A 536 44.61 -1.37 9.51
N PRO A 537 44.83 -2.03 10.66
CA PRO A 537 45.74 -1.51 11.69
C PRO A 537 47.19 -1.35 11.18
N SER A 538 47.62 -2.19 10.23
CA SER A 538 48.98 -2.21 9.68
C SER A 538 49.35 -0.94 8.90
N ILE A 539 48.36 -0.16 8.47
CA ILE A 539 48.55 1.14 7.79
C ILE A 539 49.36 2.08 8.68
N TYR A 540 49.11 2.05 9.99
CA TYR A 540 49.71 2.96 10.96
C TYR A 540 50.97 2.40 11.64
N GLU A 541 51.43 1.21 11.26
CA GLU A 541 52.64 0.61 11.81
C GLU A 541 53.91 1.25 11.22
N LEU A 542 54.85 1.61 12.12
CA LEU A 542 56.16 2.14 11.75
C LEU A 542 57.01 1.04 11.06
N LYS A 543 57.28 1.20 9.76
CA LYS A 543 58.32 0.41 9.09
C LYS A 543 59.69 0.83 9.64
N ARG A 544 60.38 -0.08 10.34
CA ARG A 544 61.79 0.16 10.69
C ARG A 544 62.61 0.16 9.38
N LYS A 545 63.19 1.31 9.00
CA LYS A 545 64.15 1.37 7.89
C LYS A 545 65.36 0.50 8.25
N LYS A 546 65.70 -0.46 7.38
CA LYS A 546 66.93 -1.24 7.51
C LYS A 546 68.06 -0.33 7.05
N ILE A 547 68.82 0.24 8.00
CA ILE A 547 69.97 1.10 7.67
C ILE A 547 71.03 0.19 7.03
N GLN A 548 71.29 0.40 5.73
CA GLN A 548 72.40 -0.23 5.02
C GLN A 548 73.53 0.80 5.01
N LEU A 549 74.47 0.68 5.94
CA LEU A 549 75.64 1.54 6.02
C LEU A 549 76.56 1.25 4.83
N ASP A 550 76.65 2.21 3.90
CA ASP A 550 77.63 2.18 2.83
C ASP A 550 78.99 2.61 3.38
N LEU A 551 79.86 1.63 3.63
CA LEU A 551 81.19 1.85 4.18
C LEU A 551 82.10 2.65 3.21
N SER A 552 81.80 2.65 1.90
CA SER A 552 82.61 3.38 0.91
C SER A 552 82.42 4.90 1.00
N GLN A 553 81.18 5.36 1.25
CA GLN A 553 80.90 6.77 1.46
C GLN A 553 81.46 7.30 2.80
N ILE A 554 81.61 6.44 3.80
CA ILE A 554 82.23 6.79 5.09
C ILE A 554 83.74 7.03 4.95
N GLU A 555 84.40 6.33 4.03
CA GLU A 555 85.81 6.54 3.70
C GLU A 555 86.02 7.85 2.93
N ASP A 556 85.13 8.18 1.99
CA ASP A 556 85.16 9.43 1.21
C ASP A 556 84.90 10.67 2.10
N VAL A 557 83.98 10.55 3.07
CA VAL A 557 83.70 11.61 4.07
C VAL A 557 84.90 11.82 5.02
N LYS A 558 85.66 10.77 5.37
CA LYS A 558 86.91 10.90 6.16
C LYS A 558 87.99 11.70 5.44
N VAL A 559 88.04 11.68 4.11
CA VAL A 559 89.00 12.44 3.29
C VAL A 559 88.57 13.91 3.17
N GLN A 560 87.27 14.19 3.15
CA GLN A 560 86.73 15.56 3.11
C GLN A 560 86.78 16.30 4.47
N LEU A 561 86.91 15.58 5.58
CA LEU A 561 86.83 16.14 6.94
C LEU A 561 88.09 16.89 7.44
N ASN A 562 89.10 17.14 6.60
CA ASN A 562 90.26 17.93 7.02
C ASN A 562 90.10 19.45 6.83
N ASN A 563 89.01 19.95 6.23
CA ASN A 563 88.83 21.38 5.95
C ASN A 563 87.41 21.93 6.17
N THR A 564 86.56 21.28 6.98
CA THR A 564 85.12 21.63 7.00
C THR A 564 84.56 21.70 8.42
N VAL A 565 85.22 22.46 9.29
CA VAL A 565 84.69 22.79 10.64
C VAL A 565 83.82 24.07 10.61
N GLU A 566 83.77 24.82 9.50
CA GLU A 566 82.95 26.04 9.38
C GLU A 566 81.56 25.86 8.74
N LEU A 567 81.31 24.75 8.03
CA LEU A 567 80.01 24.51 7.35
C LEU A 567 78.97 23.79 8.23
N LEU A 568 79.33 23.39 9.45
CA LEU A 568 78.48 22.62 10.36
C LEU A 568 77.43 23.45 11.11
N ASN A 569 77.44 24.78 10.97
CA ASN A 569 76.38 25.64 11.53
C ASN A 569 75.28 25.99 10.51
N GLU A 570 75.47 25.72 9.22
CA GLU A 570 74.48 26.02 8.17
C GLU A 570 73.57 24.82 7.86
N TYR A 571 73.99 23.60 8.20
CA TYR A 571 73.21 22.36 8.03
C TYR A 571 72.38 21.94 9.26
N LEU A 572 72.33 22.78 10.31
CA LEU A 572 71.55 22.54 11.53
C LEU A 572 70.36 23.49 11.69
N GLU A 573 69.95 24.17 10.62
CA GLU A 573 68.57 24.64 10.53
C GLU A 573 67.71 23.48 10.03
N GLU A 574 66.93 22.95 10.98
CA GLU A 574 65.72 22.16 10.84
C GLU A 574 65.28 21.92 9.38
N GLU A 575 65.51 20.71 8.86
CA GLU A 575 64.57 20.14 7.89
C GLU A 575 63.24 19.96 8.64
N GLU A 576 62.45 21.03 8.74
CA GLU A 576 61.01 20.88 8.76
C GLU A 576 60.69 20.08 7.50
N GLU A 577 60.30 18.81 7.68
CA GLU A 577 59.64 18.04 6.64
C GLU A 577 58.53 18.92 6.07
N SER A 578 58.78 19.49 4.90
CA SER A 578 57.77 20.20 4.15
C SER A 578 56.58 19.27 4.04
N ILE A 579 55.41 19.71 4.51
CA ILE A 579 54.16 18.98 4.35
C ILE A 579 53.95 18.85 2.83
N GLU A 580 54.44 17.76 2.24
CA GLU A 580 54.10 17.40 0.87
C GLU A 580 52.58 17.29 0.85
N GLU A 581 51.96 18.08 -0.03
CA GLU A 581 50.52 18.05 -0.20
C GLU A 581 50.14 16.63 -0.64
N LEU A 582 49.37 15.91 0.19
CA LEU A 582 48.81 14.59 -0.17
C LEU A 582 48.25 14.67 -1.58
N ASP A 583 48.76 13.84 -2.49
CA ASP A 583 48.29 13.79 -3.86
C ASP A 583 46.91 13.11 -3.89
N THR A 584 45.89 13.92 -3.63
CA THR A 584 44.50 13.49 -3.65
C THR A 584 43.95 13.23 -5.05
N SER A 585 44.73 13.50 -6.12
CA SER A 585 44.30 13.20 -7.50
C SER A 585 44.09 11.69 -7.72
N VAL A 586 44.75 10.84 -6.93
CA VAL A 586 44.56 9.39 -6.90
C VAL A 586 43.14 8.99 -6.47
N LEU A 587 42.44 9.82 -5.68
CA LEU A 587 41.06 9.56 -5.28
C LEU A 587 40.02 9.98 -6.32
N GLU A 588 40.41 10.74 -7.34
CA GLU A 588 39.46 11.32 -8.28
C GLU A 588 38.94 10.31 -9.33
N LYS A 589 39.44 9.07 -9.32
CA LYS A 589 38.92 7.97 -10.13
C LYS A 589 39.14 6.62 -9.45
N LEU A 590 38.18 6.17 -8.63
CA LEU A 590 37.86 4.75 -8.53
C LEU A 590 37.18 4.22 -9.83
N SER A 591 37.15 5.03 -10.89
CA SER A 591 36.80 4.69 -12.27
C SER A 591 37.80 3.74 -12.97
N ALA A 592 38.37 2.79 -12.25
CA ALA A 592 38.68 1.50 -12.84
C ALA A 592 37.47 0.60 -12.57
N LYS A 593 36.38 0.81 -13.34
CA LYS A 593 35.29 -0.16 -13.46
C LYS A 593 35.93 -1.56 -13.63
N PRO A 594 35.48 -2.61 -12.91
CA PRO A 594 35.60 -3.95 -13.46
C PRO A 594 34.96 -3.91 -14.85
N LYS A 595 35.66 -4.40 -15.87
CA LYS A 595 35.20 -4.40 -17.27
C LYS A 595 33.70 -4.74 -17.35
N GLY A 596 32.92 -3.70 -17.70
CA GLY A 596 31.55 -3.67 -18.20
C GLY A 596 30.59 -4.79 -17.80
N VAL A 597 29.73 -4.50 -16.83
CA VAL A 597 28.33 -4.92 -16.97
C VAL A 597 27.58 -3.69 -17.51
N SER A 598 27.33 -3.67 -18.82
CA SER A 598 26.42 -2.67 -19.41
C SER A 598 25.07 -2.77 -18.70
N LEU A 599 24.52 -1.64 -18.21
CA LEU A 599 23.18 -1.55 -17.63
C LEU A 599 22.10 -1.88 -18.69
N TYR A 600 22.42 -1.58 -19.94
CA TYR A 600 21.55 -1.70 -21.09
C TYR A 600 21.86 -2.96 -21.90
N LYS A 601 20.87 -3.47 -22.62
CA LYS A 601 21.03 -4.63 -23.52
C LYS A 601 22.23 -4.40 -24.46
N ASP A 602 23.16 -5.36 -24.48
CA ASP A 602 24.40 -5.23 -25.27
C ASP A 602 24.12 -5.04 -26.78
N ILE A 603 22.95 -5.47 -27.25
CA ILE A 603 22.49 -5.31 -28.63
C ILE A 603 22.30 -3.84 -29.07
N LEU A 604 22.14 -2.92 -28.11
CA LEU A 604 21.87 -1.50 -28.40
C LEU A 604 23.11 -0.71 -28.78
N GLY A 605 24.33 -1.24 -28.56
CA GLY A 605 25.57 -0.57 -28.96
C GLY A 605 25.73 0.85 -28.41
N LEU A 606 25.21 1.10 -27.20
CA LEU A 606 25.25 2.42 -26.58
C LEU A 606 26.68 2.81 -26.21
N THR A 607 27.03 4.06 -26.53
CA THR A 607 28.27 4.67 -26.09
C THR A 607 28.20 4.99 -24.59
N GLU A 608 29.35 5.27 -23.98
CA GLU A 608 29.41 5.69 -22.59
C GLU A 608 28.66 7.02 -22.34
N ILE A 609 28.72 7.95 -23.30
CA ILE A 609 28.02 9.23 -23.24
C ILE A 609 26.49 9.00 -23.29
N GLU A 610 26.02 8.18 -24.23
CA GLU A 610 24.61 7.81 -24.35
C GLU A 610 24.08 7.14 -23.08
N SER A 611 24.86 6.22 -22.52
CA SER A 611 24.52 5.52 -21.28
C SER A 611 24.41 6.50 -20.10
N ASN A 612 25.32 7.46 -20.00
CA ASN A 612 25.33 8.45 -18.91
C ASN A 612 24.16 9.43 -19.00
N ILE A 613 23.77 9.88 -20.19
CA ILE A 613 22.60 10.75 -20.36
C ILE A 613 21.32 10.01 -19.98
N LEU A 614 21.16 8.76 -20.42
CA LEU A 614 20.00 7.94 -20.06
C LEU A 614 19.91 7.69 -18.55
N ILE A 615 21.06 7.49 -17.88
CA ILE A 615 21.12 7.41 -16.41
C ILE A 615 20.69 8.75 -15.81
N LYS A 616 21.22 9.87 -16.31
CA LYS A 616 20.90 11.21 -15.81
C LYS A 616 19.41 11.51 -15.91
N ILE A 617 18.78 11.26 -17.06
CA ILE A 617 17.34 11.44 -17.26
C ILE A 617 16.54 10.56 -16.28
N SER A 618 16.94 9.31 -16.06
CA SER A 618 16.27 8.42 -15.08
C SER A 618 16.38 8.93 -13.63
N GLN A 619 17.45 9.64 -13.27
CA GLN A 619 17.65 10.22 -11.94
C GLN A 619 16.77 11.45 -11.70
N TYR A 620 16.42 12.18 -12.75
CA TYR A 620 15.50 13.32 -12.70
C TYR A 620 14.04 12.90 -12.98
N ASN A 621 13.61 11.74 -12.48
CA ASN A 621 12.22 11.28 -12.62
C ASN A 621 11.76 11.18 -14.10
N PHE A 622 12.70 10.83 -14.99
CA PHE A 622 12.51 10.72 -16.44
C PHE A 622 12.23 12.02 -17.19
N GLU A 623 12.58 13.17 -16.61
CA GLU A 623 12.44 14.50 -17.22
C GLU A 623 13.64 15.37 -16.81
N ILE A 624 14.37 15.93 -17.77
CA ILE A 624 15.52 16.81 -17.51
C ILE A 624 15.43 18.06 -18.39
N SER A 625 15.94 19.21 -17.94
CA SER A 625 15.95 20.40 -18.79
C SER A 625 16.88 20.22 -19.98
N ARG A 626 16.45 20.73 -21.13
CA ARG A 626 17.23 20.71 -22.36
C ARG A 626 18.56 21.44 -22.19
N GLU A 627 18.55 22.58 -21.50
CA GLU A 627 19.75 23.38 -21.18
C GLU A 627 20.80 22.57 -20.39
N GLU A 628 20.38 21.75 -19.42
CA GLU A 628 21.30 20.94 -18.61
C GLU A 628 21.97 19.83 -19.42
N VAL A 629 21.27 19.31 -20.43
CA VAL A 629 21.80 18.32 -21.36
C VAL A 629 22.70 18.96 -22.41
N GLU A 630 22.34 20.14 -22.91
CA GLU A 630 23.15 20.95 -23.81
C GLU A 630 24.48 21.36 -23.16
N GLU A 631 24.49 21.78 -21.89
CA GLU A 631 25.71 22.10 -21.15
C GLU A 631 26.62 20.88 -21.01
N TYR A 632 26.06 19.72 -20.68
CA TYR A 632 26.81 18.47 -20.55
C TYR A 632 27.41 18.01 -21.89
N LEU A 633 26.65 18.07 -22.98
CA LEU A 633 27.09 17.66 -24.32
C LEU A 633 28.07 18.65 -24.95
N SER A 634 27.88 19.96 -24.73
CA SER A 634 28.77 21.00 -25.23
C SER A 634 30.19 20.86 -24.65
N ASN A 635 30.31 20.47 -23.38
CA ASN A 635 31.59 20.15 -22.74
C ASN A 635 32.31 18.95 -23.38
N GLN A 636 31.61 18.14 -24.17
CA GLN A 636 32.14 17.01 -24.93
C GLN A 636 32.16 17.24 -26.46
N GLY A 637 31.84 18.46 -26.91
CA GLY A 637 31.84 18.83 -28.33
C GLY A 637 30.68 18.24 -29.14
N LEU A 638 29.58 17.87 -28.48
CA LEU A 638 28.39 17.27 -29.11
C LEU A 638 27.20 18.23 -29.08
N PHE A 639 26.35 18.17 -30.10
CA PHE A 639 25.11 18.93 -30.19
C PHE A 639 23.91 18.07 -29.74
N VAL A 640 23.00 18.64 -28.96
CA VAL A 640 21.87 17.91 -28.36
C VAL A 640 20.95 17.29 -29.41
N ASP A 641 20.62 18.00 -30.49
CA ASP A 641 19.74 17.50 -31.54
C ASP A 641 20.31 16.25 -32.24
N SER A 642 21.61 16.32 -32.55
CA SER A 642 22.35 15.20 -33.16
C SER A 642 22.44 14.02 -32.21
N PHE A 643 22.68 14.28 -30.93
CA PHE A 643 22.73 13.25 -29.90
C PHE A 643 21.39 12.52 -29.74
N ILE A 644 20.28 13.27 -29.60
CA ILE A 644 18.93 12.70 -29.45
C ILE A 644 18.56 11.87 -30.69
N SER A 645 18.80 12.41 -31.89
CA SER A 645 18.50 11.71 -33.14
C SER A 645 19.25 10.37 -33.23
N ASN A 646 20.55 10.36 -32.93
CA ASN A 646 21.37 9.13 -32.98
C ASN A 646 20.92 8.11 -31.93
N LEU A 647 20.55 8.56 -30.73
CA LEU A 647 20.12 7.70 -29.65
C LEU A 647 18.74 7.08 -29.94
N ASN A 648 17.80 7.88 -30.44
CA ASN A 648 16.49 7.40 -30.86
C ASN A 648 16.61 6.43 -32.04
N GLU A 649 17.46 6.71 -33.04
CA GLU A 649 17.69 5.81 -34.18
C GLU A 649 18.20 4.43 -33.74
N LYS A 650 19.13 4.37 -32.78
CA LYS A 650 19.66 3.11 -32.24
C LYS A 650 18.62 2.26 -31.52
N ILE A 651 17.59 2.88 -30.95
CA ILE A 651 16.64 2.24 -30.03
C ILE A 651 15.29 2.03 -30.71
N PHE A 652 15.02 2.71 -31.83
CA PHE A 652 13.78 2.65 -32.57
C PHE A 652 13.41 1.21 -32.97
N ASP A 653 14.38 0.41 -33.44
CA ASP A 653 14.16 -0.99 -33.80
C ASP A 653 13.67 -1.87 -32.62
N LEU A 654 13.94 -1.46 -31.38
CA LEU A 654 13.53 -2.20 -30.18
C LEU A 654 12.16 -1.74 -29.65
N LEU A 655 11.86 -0.44 -29.74
CA LEU A 655 10.66 0.15 -29.14
C LEU A 655 9.53 0.39 -30.15
N ASP A 656 9.85 0.41 -31.45
CA ASP A 656 8.99 0.92 -32.54
C ASP A 656 8.51 2.37 -32.26
N ASP A 657 9.31 3.12 -31.51
CA ASP A 657 9.02 4.48 -31.03
C ASP A 657 10.31 5.19 -30.56
N ASN A 658 10.24 6.51 -30.38
CA ASN A 658 11.35 7.29 -29.83
C ASN A 658 11.49 7.03 -28.32
N LEU A 659 12.74 6.91 -27.84
CA LEU A 659 13.01 6.76 -26.41
C LEU A 659 12.95 8.11 -25.68
N ILE A 660 13.56 9.13 -26.28
CA ILE A 660 13.56 10.50 -25.77
C ILE A 660 12.58 11.33 -26.59
N GLU A 661 11.59 11.90 -25.91
CA GLU A 661 10.75 12.98 -26.44
C GLU A 661 11.40 14.32 -26.07
N ASP A 662 11.43 15.24 -27.04
CA ASP A 662 12.04 16.56 -26.93
C ASP A 662 10.95 17.62 -26.99
N ASP A 663 10.69 18.22 -25.84
CA ASP A 663 9.78 19.34 -25.63
C ASP A 663 10.62 20.62 -25.62
N GLU A 664 10.09 21.79 -26.03
CA GLU A 664 10.88 23.03 -26.20
C GLU A 664 11.83 23.37 -25.02
N ASP A 665 11.46 22.97 -23.79
CA ASP A 665 12.22 23.19 -22.57
C ASP A 665 12.87 21.93 -21.96
N ASN A 666 12.37 20.71 -22.25
CA ASN A 666 12.69 19.48 -21.50
C ASN A 666 12.85 18.25 -22.39
N LEU A 667 13.73 17.33 -21.96
CA LEU A 667 13.84 15.98 -22.53
C LEU A 667 13.18 14.97 -21.60
N THR A 668 12.23 14.20 -22.12
CA THR A 668 11.48 13.21 -21.34
C THR A 668 11.67 11.79 -21.86
N ILE A 669 11.61 10.81 -20.96
CA ILE A 669 11.61 9.39 -21.31
C ILE A 669 10.36 8.72 -20.72
N TYR A 670 9.63 7.98 -21.53
CA TYR A 670 8.56 7.15 -21.00
C TYR A 670 9.14 5.97 -20.20
N GLU A 671 8.85 5.90 -18.89
CA GLU A 671 9.44 4.90 -17.97
C GLU A 671 9.34 3.43 -18.46
N PRO A 672 8.21 2.97 -19.06
CA PRO A 672 8.16 1.64 -19.65
C PRO A 672 9.14 1.40 -20.82
N TYR A 673 9.43 2.43 -21.60
CA TYR A 673 10.43 2.36 -22.67
C TYR A 673 11.83 2.27 -22.09
N TYR A 674 12.13 3.04 -21.04
CA TYR A 674 13.39 2.93 -20.31
C TYR A 674 13.59 1.52 -19.73
N LYS A 675 12.56 0.90 -19.16
CA LYS A 675 12.65 -0.48 -18.64
C LYS A 675 12.94 -1.51 -19.73
N THR A 676 12.54 -1.23 -20.96
CA THR A 676 12.70 -2.16 -22.08
C THR A 676 14.13 -2.19 -22.62
N ILE A 677 14.93 -1.16 -22.36
CA ILE A 677 16.34 -1.08 -22.79
C ILE A 677 17.33 -1.63 -21.75
N LEU A 678 16.90 -1.93 -20.53
CA LEU A 678 17.70 -2.51 -19.45
C LEU A 678 17.98 -4.02 -19.67
N LYS A 679 19.06 -4.54 -19.08
CA LYS A 679 19.42 -5.96 -19.09
C LYS A 679 18.50 -6.85 -18.25
#